data_AF-A0A4Y7JDD1-F1
#
_entry.id   AF-A0A4Y7JDD1-F1
#
_cell.length_a   1.000
_cell.length_b   1.000
_cell.length_c   1.000
_cell.angle_alpha   90.00
_cell.angle_beta   90.00
_cell.angle_gamma   90.00
#
_symmetry.space_group_name_H-M   'P 1'
#
loop_
_entity.id
_entity.type
_entity.pdbx_description
1 polymer ?
#
loop_
_entity_poly.entity_id
_entity_poly.type
_entity_poly.pdbx_seq_one_letter_code
_entity_poly.pdbx_strand_id
1 'polypeptide(L)'
;MLCFETRQLSSMNSRLKVWLNLFSIPSSKDFFLFFFFCNDTKLKKMSSSVFTLENFHHYIKKPKLLLWILGLTSILSILTIYSPNLLEVNVQNFFKVNPHKDLPEGNLIKPQKEENHEKKCDLFKGHWIPDLNGPLYTNTSCPTLPASKNCGKNGRSDVDYLKCRWKPNECELPRFDPNIFLPIVRGKKLAFVGDSVARNQMESLLCLLSQVGTPVDVYKDSEERFRTFYFPNYNFTLMLLVKKEINGSNSGVYDIYLDKIDNTWFQKLPGLDYIIMSDAHWFFRKCYLYENEKLIGCTYCDEQNVTNIGPALAIGRAFNTALKFISRCQDCNDGLFTLIRTFSPAHFENGSWNGGGNCNRTSPFSEEEIDYGGSEWELRSNQVQVVERMKKKEEKKGNKKRYEILDVTRAMMMRPDGHPGSHWDNQYMKGYNDCVHWCLPGPIDVWNEFVTALLQMNIENGGEKRCDLFKGRWIPDLSLSIYTNLSCPTIPDSRNCQKFGRKDVDYMNWRWKPNECELPRLNPKTFLSSFRGKKLAFIGDSIARNQMESLLCLLSQGETPKDIHKDSEDRFRTFYFPSHNFTLMVCWTKFLAFAEEKKINGSTRDGVFNIHLDRIDNNWAQTLHGLDYAVISVSHWYFRKNYLYEGGQLIGCIYCEEPNVPDLGIPFAIEKAFGLGLRYVNDCKECNKGLVTLLRTYSPSHFEHGSWNGGGKCNRTSPYTEKQVNFAGNSEWELRNIQVKVLESIKNKPEVGKRFEILDITKAMMMRPDGHPGLHWNNLYMKGHNDCTHWCLPGPIDVWNDLLISVLLKFC
;
A
#
# COMPACT_ATOMS: atom_id res chain seq x y z
N MET A 1 -6.24 -52.36 -33.40
CA MET A 1 -7.61 -52.12 -33.88
C MET A 1 -7.75 -50.61 -34.01
N LEU A 2 -7.38 -50.03 -35.16
CA LEU A 2 -8.29 -49.62 -36.25
C LEU A 2 -9.41 -48.73 -35.68
N CYS A 3 -9.60 -47.46 -36.04
CA CYS A 3 -9.40 -46.79 -37.33
C CYS A 3 -9.36 -45.26 -37.09
N PHE A 4 -8.38 -44.55 -37.65
CA PHE A 4 -8.49 -43.68 -38.85
C PHE A 4 -9.17 -42.32 -38.54
N GLU A 5 -8.66 -41.17 -38.98
CA GLU A 5 -7.47 -40.90 -39.78
C GLU A 5 -7.24 -39.38 -39.82
N THR A 6 -5.96 -39.00 -39.67
CA THR A 6 -5.20 -38.07 -40.54
C THR A 6 -5.63 -36.61 -40.73
N ARG A 7 -4.73 -35.69 -41.09
CA ARG A 7 -3.36 -35.75 -41.64
C ARG A 7 -2.67 -34.45 -41.22
N GLN A 8 -1.47 -34.51 -40.63
CA GLN A 8 -0.17 -34.41 -41.32
C GLN A 8 0.14 -32.95 -41.77
N LEU A 9 1.36 -32.43 -41.71
CA LEU A 9 2.66 -33.05 -41.48
C LEU A 9 3.70 -31.93 -41.33
N SER A 10 4.78 -32.34 -40.66
CA SER A 10 6.19 -32.05 -41.00
C SER A 10 6.77 -30.78 -40.41
N SER A 11 7.99 -30.76 -39.91
CA SER A 11 9.09 -31.74 -39.72
C SER A 11 10.18 -30.93 -38.98
N MET A 12 11.25 -31.42 -38.37
CA MET A 12 11.92 -32.69 -38.16
C MET A 12 12.92 -32.37 -37.01
N ASN A 13 13.05 -33.23 -35.99
CA ASN A 13 14.22 -34.10 -35.73
C ASN A 13 15.57 -33.35 -35.54
N SER A 14 16.42 -33.68 -34.56
CA SER A 14 16.71 -35.01 -34.00
C SER A 14 17.84 -34.96 -32.95
N ARG A 15 17.74 -35.86 -31.93
CA ARG A 15 18.81 -36.76 -31.37
C ARG A 15 19.97 -36.10 -30.57
N LEU A 16 20.62 -36.67 -29.54
CA LEU A 16 20.76 -38.04 -28.99
C LEU A 16 21.45 -37.97 -27.58
N LYS A 17 21.06 -38.83 -26.62
CA LYS A 17 21.85 -39.75 -25.70
C LYS A 17 23.16 -39.29 -24.98
N VAL A 18 23.65 -39.81 -23.82
CA VAL A 18 23.30 -40.76 -22.72
C VAL A 18 24.54 -40.86 -21.78
N TRP A 19 24.35 -40.89 -20.44
CA TRP A 19 25.01 -41.67 -19.32
C TRP A 19 26.58 -41.71 -19.15
N LEU A 20 27.24 -41.91 -17.99
CA LEU A 20 27.03 -42.79 -16.80
C LEU A 20 27.93 -42.44 -15.57
N ASN A 21 27.37 -42.70 -14.38
CA ASN A 21 27.90 -43.12 -13.05
C ASN A 21 29.39 -43.14 -12.67
N LEU A 22 29.64 -42.80 -11.39
CA LEU A 22 30.44 -43.57 -10.42
C LEU A 22 30.09 -43.11 -8.99
N PHE A 23 29.55 -43.99 -8.13
CA PHE A 23 30.03 -44.23 -6.75
C PHE A 23 29.14 -45.28 -6.06
N SER A 24 29.80 -46.38 -5.68
CA SER A 24 29.30 -47.50 -4.88
C SER A 24 29.22 -47.13 -3.39
N ILE A 25 28.19 -47.64 -2.73
CA ILE A 25 28.03 -47.69 -1.26
C ILE A 25 28.34 -49.13 -0.79
N PRO A 26 28.78 -49.32 0.48
CA PRO A 26 28.13 -50.34 1.31
C PRO A 26 27.78 -49.78 2.70
N SER A 27 26.48 -49.70 3.02
CA SER A 27 25.77 -50.58 3.97
C SER A 27 25.42 -49.76 5.23
N SER A 28 24.25 -49.84 5.87
CA SER A 28 23.27 -50.92 6.00
C SER A 28 21.96 -50.38 6.60
N LYS A 29 20.82 -50.97 6.17
CA LYS A 29 19.63 -51.41 6.96
C LYS A 29 18.83 -50.34 7.73
N ASP A 30 17.52 -50.12 7.54
CA ASP A 30 16.39 -51.03 7.27
C ASP A 30 15.19 -50.36 6.55
N PHE A 31 14.51 -51.17 5.72
CA PHE A 31 13.09 -51.22 5.28
C PHE A 31 12.28 -49.93 4.93
N PHE A 32 11.89 -49.63 3.68
CA PHE A 32 10.89 -50.24 2.74
C PHE A 32 9.43 -50.28 3.32
N LEU A 33 8.31 -49.88 2.66
CA LEU A 33 8.04 -49.44 1.28
C LEU A 33 6.55 -49.02 1.07
N PHE A 34 6.29 -47.96 0.27
CA PHE A 34 5.14 -47.69 -0.67
C PHE A 34 3.67 -47.62 -0.13
N PHE A 35 2.64 -47.05 -0.80
CA PHE A 35 2.34 -46.67 -2.19
C PHE A 35 1.26 -45.55 -2.20
N PHE A 36 1.27 -44.70 -3.24
CA PHE A 36 0.08 -44.01 -3.77
C PHE A 36 -0.84 -45.03 -4.45
N PHE A 37 -2.17 -44.92 -4.35
CA PHE A 37 -3.06 -45.34 -5.45
C PHE A 37 -4.36 -44.53 -5.52
N CYS A 38 -4.71 -44.21 -6.75
CA CYS A 38 -5.94 -43.57 -7.19
C CYS A 38 -7.21 -44.33 -6.80
N ASN A 39 -8.25 -43.53 -6.64
CA ASN A 39 -9.65 -43.90 -6.63
C ASN A 39 -10.10 -44.31 -8.05
N ASP A 40 -10.80 -45.44 -8.22
CA ASP A 40 -11.81 -45.55 -9.27
C ASP A 40 -12.91 -46.58 -8.97
N THR A 41 -14.14 -46.18 -9.33
CA THR A 41 -15.39 -46.93 -9.58
C THR A 41 -16.31 -47.43 -8.45
N LYS A 42 -17.48 -46.77 -8.41
CA LYS A 42 -18.88 -47.28 -8.35
C LYS A 42 -19.37 -48.07 -7.11
N LEU A 43 -20.32 -47.46 -6.38
CA LEU A 43 -21.69 -47.94 -6.04
C LEU A 43 -22.29 -47.00 -4.96
N LYS A 44 -23.16 -46.06 -5.32
CA LYS A 44 -24.64 -46.10 -5.19
C LYS A 44 -25.20 -46.33 -3.77
N LYS A 45 -25.87 -45.27 -3.29
CA LYS A 45 -27.16 -45.19 -2.57
C LYS A 45 -27.24 -45.47 -1.05
N MET A 46 -27.93 -44.50 -0.41
CA MET A 46 -28.69 -44.54 0.86
C MET A 46 -27.84 -44.61 2.13
N SER A 47 -28.20 -44.03 3.27
CA SER A 47 -29.11 -42.97 3.71
C SER A 47 -28.80 -42.80 5.21
N SER A 48 -29.05 -41.62 5.78
CA SER A 48 -29.44 -41.38 7.19
C SER A 48 -28.90 -42.32 8.29
N SER A 49 -28.09 -41.81 9.23
CA SER A 49 -28.39 -41.80 10.68
C SER A 49 -27.13 -41.61 11.54
N VAL A 50 -27.24 -40.65 12.48
CA VAL A 50 -26.83 -40.72 13.90
C VAL A 50 -25.43 -41.26 14.23
N PHE A 51 -24.51 -40.37 14.60
CA PHE A 51 -23.34 -40.71 15.40
C PHE A 51 -23.74 -40.74 16.89
N THR A 52 -23.78 -41.94 17.48
CA THR A 52 -23.79 -42.15 18.93
C THR A 52 -22.39 -42.45 19.47
N LEU A 53 -22.29 -42.19 20.77
CA LEU A 53 -21.14 -42.07 21.63
C LEU A 53 -20.49 -43.43 21.97
N GLU A 54 -19.62 -43.96 21.12
CA GLU A 54 -18.82 -45.15 21.49
C GLU A 54 -17.52 -45.20 20.69
N ASN A 55 -16.49 -44.47 21.15
CA ASN A 55 -15.07 -44.75 20.87
C ASN A 55 -14.12 -43.90 21.75
N PHE A 56 -14.52 -43.64 23.00
CA PHE A 56 -13.74 -42.85 23.98
C PHE A 56 -13.06 -43.73 25.04
N HIS A 57 -12.60 -44.93 24.68
CA HIS A 57 -12.00 -45.89 25.61
C HIS A 57 -10.65 -46.46 25.16
N HIS A 58 -9.78 -45.62 24.59
CA HIS A 58 -8.40 -46.03 24.34
C HIS A 58 -7.31 -44.95 24.55
N TYR A 59 -7.49 -44.07 25.53
CA TYR A 59 -6.46 -43.08 25.88
C TYR A 59 -6.30 -42.84 27.39
N ILE A 60 -6.33 -43.89 28.22
CA ILE A 60 -5.94 -43.77 29.64
C ILE A 60 -5.16 -45.02 30.09
N LYS A 61 -3.84 -45.02 29.85
CA LYS A 61 -2.89 -45.89 30.58
C LYS A 61 -1.53 -45.19 30.78
N LYS A 62 -1.51 -44.12 31.59
CA LYS A 62 -0.30 -43.68 32.33
C LYS A 62 -0.73 -43.04 33.68
N PRO A 63 -0.78 -43.82 34.78
CA PRO A 63 -1.32 -43.35 36.06
C PRO A 63 -0.49 -42.23 36.73
N LYS A 64 0.80 -42.07 36.36
CA LYS A 64 1.67 -41.04 36.91
C LYS A 64 1.41 -39.62 36.36
N LEU A 65 0.86 -39.50 35.15
CA LEU A 65 0.59 -38.19 34.52
C LEU A 65 -0.74 -37.59 35.02
N LEU A 66 -1.74 -38.44 35.30
CA LEU A 66 -3.03 -38.01 35.84
C LEU A 66 -2.90 -37.48 37.28
N LEU A 67 -2.05 -38.11 38.10
CA LEU A 67 -1.75 -37.64 39.46
C LEU A 67 -1.00 -36.31 39.48
N TRP A 68 -0.11 -36.07 38.50
CA TRP A 68 0.58 -34.79 38.36
C TRP A 68 -0.36 -33.65 37.94
N ILE A 69 -1.27 -33.92 37.00
CA ILE A 69 -2.25 -32.93 36.53
C ILE A 69 -3.26 -32.60 37.65
N LEU A 70 -3.73 -33.59 38.41
CA LEU A 70 -4.63 -33.37 39.55
C LEU A 70 -3.94 -32.65 40.73
N GLY A 71 -2.64 -32.88 40.92
CA GLY A 71 -1.84 -32.14 41.91
C GLY A 71 -1.65 -30.67 41.53
N LEU A 72 -1.33 -30.37 40.27
CA LEU A 72 -1.15 -29.01 39.78
C LEU A 72 -2.44 -28.19 39.79
N THR A 73 -3.58 -28.79 39.43
CA THR A 73 -4.88 -28.10 39.48
C THR A 73 -5.34 -27.84 40.91
N SER A 74 -5.03 -28.73 41.86
CA SER A 74 -5.34 -28.51 43.28
C SER A 74 -4.49 -27.39 43.89
N ILE A 75 -3.22 -27.28 43.54
CA ILE A 75 -2.34 -26.20 44.01
C ILE A 75 -2.76 -24.83 43.45
N LEU A 76 -3.12 -24.75 42.16
CA LEU A 76 -3.65 -23.51 41.56
C LEU A 76 -5.02 -23.10 42.15
N SER A 77 -5.85 -24.06 42.54
CA SER A 77 -7.17 -23.80 43.14
C SER A 77 -7.07 -23.33 44.60
N ILE A 78 -6.03 -23.73 45.33
CA ILE A 78 -5.79 -23.27 46.70
C ILE A 78 -5.16 -21.86 46.72
N LEU A 79 -4.35 -21.52 45.72
CA LEU A 79 -3.74 -20.19 45.58
C LEU A 79 -4.77 -19.09 45.22
N THR A 80 -5.87 -19.43 44.56
CA THR A 80 -6.96 -18.49 44.24
C THR A 80 -7.95 -18.29 45.39
N ILE A 81 -7.99 -19.20 46.37
CA ILE A 81 -8.92 -19.15 47.52
C ILE A 81 -8.28 -18.45 48.75
N TYR A 82 -6.94 -18.37 48.83
CA TYR A 82 -6.22 -17.83 50.00
C TYR A 82 -5.49 -16.50 49.79
N SER A 83 -5.67 -15.78 48.68
CA SER A 83 -5.07 -14.45 48.47
C SER A 83 -6.13 -13.33 48.54
N PRO A 84 -6.31 -12.66 49.70
CA PRO A 84 -7.08 -11.43 49.77
C PRO A 84 -6.21 -10.21 49.40
N ASN A 85 -6.70 -9.43 48.42
CA ASN A 85 -6.49 -7.99 48.19
C ASN A 85 -5.20 -7.30 48.71
N LEU A 86 -4.29 -6.96 47.79
CA LEU A 86 -3.48 -5.73 47.75
C LEU A 86 -3.27 -5.43 46.24
N LEU A 87 -3.50 -4.26 45.65
CA LEU A 87 -3.70 -2.89 46.10
C LEU A 87 -4.44 -2.13 44.97
N GLU A 88 -5.55 -1.47 45.31
CA GLU A 88 -6.08 -0.33 44.58
C GLU A 88 -5.12 0.85 44.77
N VAL A 89 -4.62 1.45 43.67
CA VAL A 89 -3.94 2.74 43.73
C VAL A 89 -4.97 3.85 43.54
N ASN A 90 -5.25 4.52 44.65
CA ASN A 90 -6.11 5.68 44.78
C ASN A 90 -5.37 6.95 44.33
N VAL A 91 -5.79 7.55 43.21
CA VAL A 91 -5.33 8.87 42.74
C VAL A 91 -6.16 9.97 43.40
N GLN A 92 -6.00 10.19 44.71
CA GLN A 92 -6.64 11.32 45.41
C GLN A 92 -5.78 12.01 46.49
N ASN A 93 -4.45 11.92 46.44
CA ASN A 93 -3.59 12.68 47.36
C ASN A 93 -2.49 13.52 46.67
N PHE A 94 -2.84 14.21 45.57
CA PHE A 94 -2.05 15.37 45.12
C PHE A 94 -2.70 16.73 45.39
N PHE A 95 -3.89 16.79 45.98
CA PHE A 95 -4.51 18.07 46.35
C PHE A 95 -5.31 17.96 47.64
N LYS A 96 -4.78 18.54 48.73
CA LYS A 96 -5.54 19.22 49.79
C LYS A 96 -4.60 19.87 50.81
N VAL A 97 -4.41 21.20 50.69
CA VAL A 97 -4.34 22.08 51.86
C VAL A 97 -5.10 23.38 51.55
N ASN A 98 -6.19 23.52 52.30
CA ASN A 98 -7.03 24.64 52.77
C ASN A 98 -7.24 26.00 52.04
N PRO A 99 -8.46 26.58 52.21
CA PRO A 99 -8.88 27.86 51.66
C PRO A 99 -8.63 29.06 52.61
N HIS A 100 -8.56 30.25 51.99
CA HIS A 100 -8.62 31.62 52.55
C HIS A 100 -7.48 32.11 53.46
N LYS A 101 -6.58 32.93 52.89
CA LYS A 101 -6.49 34.38 53.16
C LYS A 101 -5.43 35.09 52.29
N ASP A 102 -5.83 36.28 51.84
CA ASP A 102 -5.07 37.47 51.45
C ASP A 102 -4.38 37.56 50.07
N LEU A 103 -4.99 38.41 49.22
CA LEU A 103 -4.49 38.99 47.96
C LEU A 103 -3.25 39.87 48.18
N PRO A 104 -2.43 40.07 47.13
CA PRO A 104 -2.46 41.35 46.43
C PRO A 104 -2.64 41.25 44.91
N GLU A 105 -3.27 42.29 44.37
CA GLU A 105 -3.64 42.52 42.97
C GLU A 105 -2.45 42.66 42.00
N GLY A 106 -2.69 42.26 40.74
CA GLY A 106 -2.18 43.01 39.59
C GLY A 106 -1.18 42.29 38.67
N ASN A 107 -1.69 41.56 37.67
CA ASN A 107 -1.49 41.92 36.25
C ASN A 107 -2.21 40.94 35.31
N LEU A 108 -3.12 41.49 34.51
CA LEU A 108 -3.87 40.83 33.44
C LEU A 108 -2.93 40.31 32.34
N ILE A 109 -2.83 39.00 32.16
CA ILE A 109 -2.38 38.39 30.90
C ILE A 109 -3.59 37.68 30.29
N LYS A 110 -4.06 38.19 29.15
CA LYS A 110 -5.15 37.61 28.35
C LYS A 110 -4.80 36.17 27.96
N PRO A 111 -5.76 35.23 27.93
CA PRO A 111 -5.50 33.89 27.42
C PRO A 111 -5.15 34.01 25.93
N GLN A 112 -3.91 33.66 25.58
CA GLN A 112 -3.59 33.35 24.19
C GLN A 112 -4.42 32.13 23.79
N LYS A 113 -5.11 32.25 22.66
CA LYS A 113 -5.70 31.13 21.94
C LYS A 113 -4.64 30.04 21.82
N GLU A 114 -4.89 28.89 22.44
CA GLU A 114 -4.26 27.65 21.99
C GLU A 114 -4.78 27.37 20.59
N GLU A 115 -4.00 27.77 19.58
CA GLU A 115 -4.10 27.19 18.26
C GLU A 115 -3.84 25.71 18.41
N ASN A 116 -4.88 24.91 18.18
CA ASN A 116 -4.83 23.48 18.10
C ASN A 116 -4.04 23.10 16.82
N HIS A 117 -2.72 23.24 16.88
CA HIS A 117 -1.81 22.79 15.84
C HIS A 117 -1.80 21.27 15.86
N GLU A 118 -2.57 20.66 14.98
CA GLU A 118 -2.50 19.25 14.62
C GLU A 118 -1.01 18.89 14.41
N LYS A 119 -0.41 18.11 15.31
CA LYS A 119 1.03 17.83 15.30
C LYS A 119 1.36 17.05 14.02
N LYS A 120 2.04 17.71 13.08
CA LYS A 120 2.58 17.10 11.86
C LYS A 120 3.54 15.96 12.23
N CYS A 121 3.35 14.76 11.67
CA CYS A 121 4.24 13.64 11.96
C CYS A 121 5.66 13.87 11.41
N ASP A 122 6.66 13.71 12.27
CA ASP A 122 8.07 13.67 11.88
C ASP A 122 8.53 12.20 11.81
N LEU A 123 8.68 11.68 10.59
CA LEU A 123 9.09 10.28 10.37
C LEU A 123 10.44 9.94 11.01
N PHE A 124 11.31 10.94 11.22
CA PHE A 124 12.69 10.77 11.64
C PHE A 124 12.88 10.94 13.15
N LYS A 125 11.81 11.28 13.88
CA LYS A 125 11.80 11.40 15.34
C LYS A 125 10.94 10.31 15.96
N GLY A 126 11.59 9.44 16.73
CA GLY A 126 10.99 8.20 17.18
C GLY A 126 11.97 7.38 18.01
N HIS A 127 11.63 6.10 18.19
CA HIS A 127 12.41 5.14 18.95
C HIS A 127 12.35 3.76 18.29
N TRP A 128 13.37 2.93 18.55
CA TRP A 128 13.38 1.53 18.12
C TRP A 128 12.54 0.69 19.06
N ILE A 129 11.69 -0.17 18.49
CA ILE A 129 10.85 -1.11 19.23
C ILE A 129 11.10 -2.55 18.78
N PRO A 130 10.92 -3.56 19.65
CA PRO A 130 10.99 -4.95 19.27
C PRO A 130 10.00 -5.33 18.16
N ASP A 131 10.45 -6.21 17.28
CA ASP A 131 9.73 -6.65 16.10
C ASP A 131 9.80 -8.17 15.91
N LEU A 132 8.69 -8.85 16.18
CA LEU A 132 8.59 -10.30 16.08
C LEU A 132 8.50 -10.83 14.64
N ASN A 133 8.16 -9.98 13.67
CA ASN A 133 8.08 -10.42 12.26
C ASN A 133 9.46 -10.53 11.62
N GLY A 134 10.48 -9.85 12.18
CA GLY A 134 11.85 -9.85 11.67
C GLY A 134 12.00 -9.18 10.29
N PRO A 135 13.15 -9.41 9.62
CA PRO A 135 13.45 -8.80 8.32
C PRO A 135 12.68 -9.48 7.18
N LEU A 136 12.46 -8.74 6.09
CA LEU A 136 11.75 -9.22 4.89
C LEU A 136 12.54 -10.25 4.07
N TYR A 137 13.84 -10.35 4.33
CA TYR A 137 14.74 -11.27 3.65
C TYR A 137 15.78 -11.80 4.64
N THR A 138 16.51 -12.84 4.22
CA THR A 138 17.52 -13.54 5.02
C THR A 138 18.87 -13.47 4.32
N ASN A 139 19.92 -13.96 4.99
CA ASN A 139 21.25 -14.11 4.43
C ASN A 139 21.33 -15.01 3.18
N THR A 140 20.28 -15.78 2.86
CA THR A 140 20.23 -16.66 1.69
C THR A 140 19.11 -16.35 0.70
N SER A 141 18.14 -15.50 1.05
CA SER A 141 16.98 -15.24 0.18
C SER A 141 17.13 -14.05 -0.77
N CYS A 142 18.21 -13.27 -0.66
CA CYS A 142 18.53 -12.21 -1.60
C CYS A 142 19.67 -12.64 -2.55
N PRO A 143 19.40 -12.84 -3.85
CA PRO A 143 20.40 -13.29 -4.82
C PRO A 143 21.53 -12.27 -5.07
N THR A 144 21.25 -10.99 -4.87
CA THR A 144 22.18 -9.88 -5.11
C THR A 144 22.93 -9.44 -3.85
N LEU A 145 22.79 -10.18 -2.74
CA LEU A 145 23.37 -9.84 -1.45
C LEU A 145 24.91 -9.94 -1.51
N PRO A 146 25.66 -8.84 -1.32
CA PRO A 146 27.12 -8.88 -1.35
C PRO A 146 27.68 -9.66 -0.15
N ALA A 147 28.73 -10.46 -0.39
CA ALA A 147 29.37 -11.26 0.65
C ALA A 147 29.87 -10.41 1.83
N SER A 148 30.41 -9.22 1.55
CA SER A 148 30.95 -8.31 2.58
C SER A 148 29.90 -7.69 3.51
N LYS A 149 28.60 -7.72 3.16
CA LYS A 149 27.50 -7.25 4.03
C LYS A 149 26.62 -8.38 4.55
N ASN A 150 26.90 -9.62 4.13
CA ASN A 150 26.19 -10.81 4.58
C ASN A 150 26.78 -11.34 5.90
N CYS A 151 26.50 -10.64 7.00
CA CYS A 151 27.07 -10.94 8.31
C CYS A 151 26.76 -12.36 8.79
N GLY A 152 25.54 -12.85 8.56
CA GLY A 152 25.15 -14.22 8.92
C GLY A 152 25.95 -15.28 8.15
N LYS A 153 26.24 -15.06 6.86
CA LYS A 153 27.12 -15.95 6.09
C LYS A 153 28.57 -15.89 6.58
N ASN A 154 29.00 -14.74 7.09
CA ASN A 154 30.33 -14.52 7.66
C ASN A 154 30.42 -14.87 9.16
N GLY A 155 29.53 -15.75 9.63
CA GLY A 155 29.63 -16.36 10.96
C GLY A 155 29.11 -15.50 12.12
N ARG A 156 28.39 -14.40 11.85
CA ARG A 156 27.70 -13.65 12.90
C ARG A 156 26.55 -14.49 13.47
N SER A 157 26.51 -14.67 14.79
CA SER A 157 25.56 -15.57 15.46
C SER A 157 24.48 -14.85 16.24
N ASP A 158 24.71 -13.60 16.67
CA ASP A 158 23.69 -12.76 17.27
C ASP A 158 22.71 -12.26 16.20
N VAL A 159 21.41 -12.41 16.46
CA VAL A 159 20.34 -12.10 15.49
C VAL A 159 19.32 -11.09 16.02
N ASP A 160 19.47 -10.63 17.26
CA ASP A 160 18.49 -9.75 17.88
C ASP A 160 18.48 -8.34 17.25
N TYR A 161 19.60 -7.93 16.65
CA TYR A 161 19.68 -6.69 15.86
C TYR A 161 18.71 -6.67 14.65
N LEU A 162 18.26 -7.85 14.19
CA LEU A 162 17.28 -8.00 13.10
C LEU A 162 15.82 -7.83 13.57
N LYS A 163 15.57 -7.86 14.88
CA LYS A 163 14.23 -7.89 15.49
C LYS A 163 13.84 -6.53 16.05
N CYS A 164 14.22 -5.46 15.36
CA CYS A 164 13.90 -4.09 15.75
C CYS A 164 13.27 -3.35 14.56
N ARG A 165 12.22 -2.56 14.80
CA ARG A 165 11.67 -1.61 13.83
C ARG A 165 11.65 -0.20 14.41
N TRP A 166 11.75 0.79 13.54
CA TRP A 166 11.61 2.18 13.92
C TRP A 166 10.13 2.55 14.08
N LYS A 167 9.80 3.28 15.14
CA LYS A 167 8.47 3.82 15.37
C LYS A 167 8.57 5.34 15.57
N PRO A 168 8.06 6.15 14.61
CA PRO A 168 7.90 7.58 14.81
C PRO A 168 6.99 7.88 16.01
N ASN A 169 7.19 9.03 16.66
CA ASN A 169 6.44 9.36 17.88
C ASN A 169 4.97 9.68 17.60
N GLU A 170 4.68 10.37 16.50
CA GLU A 170 3.35 10.89 16.19
C GLU A 170 2.58 10.07 15.15
N CYS A 171 3.20 9.08 14.50
CA CYS A 171 2.54 8.23 13.51
C CYS A 171 3.19 6.85 13.37
N GLU A 172 2.59 6.00 12.56
CA GLU A 172 3.15 4.69 12.20
C GLU A 172 3.95 4.78 10.90
N LEU A 173 5.11 4.14 10.87
CA LEU A 173 5.88 3.88 9.65
C LEU A 173 5.54 2.46 9.15
N PRO A 174 4.85 2.31 8.01
CA PRO A 174 4.60 1.00 7.43
C PRO A 174 5.92 0.28 7.12
N ARG A 175 5.92 -1.05 7.24
CA ARG A 175 7.05 -1.84 6.75
C ARG A 175 7.28 -1.61 5.27
N PHE A 176 8.52 -1.81 4.84
CA PHE A 176 8.78 -1.84 3.41
C PHE A 176 7.92 -2.92 2.74
N ASP A 177 7.10 -2.53 1.77
CA ASP A 177 6.40 -3.47 0.89
C ASP A 177 6.84 -3.18 -0.54
N PRO A 178 7.55 -4.11 -1.21
CA PRO A 178 7.95 -3.91 -2.59
C PRO A 178 6.75 -3.75 -3.52
N ASN A 179 5.56 -4.26 -3.15
CA ASN A 179 4.33 -4.06 -3.90
C ASN A 179 3.73 -2.64 -3.74
N ILE A 180 4.19 -1.85 -2.76
CA ILE A 180 3.86 -0.43 -2.64
C ILE A 180 4.93 0.41 -3.36
N PHE A 181 6.22 0.10 -3.13
CA PHE A 181 7.33 0.85 -3.73
C PHE A 181 7.37 0.75 -5.25
N LEU A 182 7.26 -0.46 -5.83
CA LEU A 182 7.41 -0.66 -7.28
C LEU A 182 6.35 0.04 -8.13
N PRO A 183 5.07 0.13 -7.72
CA PRO A 183 4.10 1.00 -8.38
C PRO A 183 4.45 2.48 -8.35
N ILE A 184 5.00 2.99 -7.24
CA ILE A 184 5.42 4.41 -7.11
C ILE A 184 6.52 4.75 -8.13
N VAL A 185 7.47 3.84 -8.32
CA VAL A 185 8.62 4.03 -9.23
C VAL A 185 8.42 3.42 -10.62
N ARG A 186 7.21 2.97 -10.96
CA ARG A 186 6.91 2.35 -12.24
C ARG A 186 7.15 3.34 -13.39
N GLY A 187 7.92 2.92 -14.39
CA GLY A 187 8.27 3.76 -15.54
C GLY A 187 9.31 4.84 -15.24
N LYS A 188 9.91 4.82 -14.04
CA LYS A 188 10.81 5.87 -13.55
C LYS A 188 12.25 5.38 -13.42
N LYS A 189 13.18 6.32 -13.23
CA LYS A 189 14.59 6.05 -12.95
C LYS A 189 15.01 6.68 -11.63
N LEU A 190 15.61 5.87 -10.76
CA LEU A 190 16.16 6.28 -9.47
C LEU A 190 17.66 6.04 -9.45
N ALA A 191 18.45 7.02 -9.02
CA ALA A 191 19.89 6.87 -8.82
C ALA A 191 20.31 7.10 -7.37
N PHE A 192 21.12 6.20 -6.84
CA PHE A 192 21.94 6.44 -5.65
C PHE A 192 23.25 7.09 -6.07
N VAL A 193 23.58 8.24 -5.49
CA VAL A 193 24.80 9.01 -5.79
C VAL A 193 25.59 9.23 -4.51
N GLY A 194 26.81 8.71 -4.42
CA GLY A 194 27.52 8.82 -3.15
C GLY A 194 28.74 7.93 -2.94
N ASP A 195 28.98 7.65 -1.66
CA ASP A 195 30.05 6.78 -1.16
C ASP A 195 29.63 5.29 -1.07
N SER A 196 30.44 4.48 -0.39
CA SER A 196 30.18 3.05 -0.19
C SER A 196 28.95 2.78 0.68
N VAL A 197 28.49 3.73 1.50
CA VAL A 197 27.28 3.59 2.31
C VAL A 197 26.03 3.89 1.47
N ALA A 198 26.13 4.74 0.44
CA ALA A 198 25.10 4.85 -0.60
C ALA A 198 24.91 3.51 -1.34
N ARG A 199 26.01 2.83 -1.70
CA ARG A 199 25.97 1.47 -2.26
C ARG A 199 25.27 0.50 -1.30
N ASN A 200 25.62 0.54 -0.02
CA ASN A 200 25.03 -0.35 0.99
C ASN A 200 23.50 -0.18 1.09
N GLN A 201 22.98 1.05 1.01
CA GLN A 201 21.53 1.31 1.01
C GLN A 201 20.86 0.77 -0.26
N MET A 202 21.51 0.94 -1.41
CA MET A 202 21.02 0.44 -2.69
C MET A 202 20.98 -1.09 -2.74
N GLU A 203 21.97 -1.75 -2.15
CA GLU A 203 22.01 -3.22 -1.99
C GLU A 203 20.90 -3.73 -1.07
N SER A 204 20.60 -3.02 0.03
CA SER A 204 19.41 -3.27 0.85
C SER A 204 18.13 -3.17 0.01
N LEU A 205 17.98 -2.11 -0.79
CA LEU A 205 16.79 -1.93 -1.64
C LEU A 205 16.66 -3.06 -2.67
N LEU A 206 17.76 -3.49 -3.31
CA LEU A 206 17.75 -4.64 -4.23
C LEU A 206 17.25 -5.91 -3.54
N CYS A 207 17.68 -6.16 -2.30
CA CYS A 207 17.22 -7.32 -1.53
C CYS A 207 15.73 -7.23 -1.17
N LEU A 208 15.27 -6.07 -0.72
CA LEU A 208 13.86 -5.82 -0.43
C LEU A 208 12.97 -6.02 -1.68
N LEU A 209 13.42 -5.54 -2.84
CA LEU A 209 12.71 -5.70 -4.11
C LEU A 209 12.75 -7.13 -4.65
N SER A 210 13.83 -7.87 -4.40
CA SER A 210 14.00 -9.26 -4.85
C SER A 210 12.94 -10.23 -4.31
N GLN A 211 12.19 -9.82 -3.27
CA GLN A 211 11.09 -10.63 -2.73
C GLN A 211 9.91 -10.77 -3.69
N VAL A 212 9.77 -9.88 -4.69
CA VAL A 212 8.69 -9.93 -5.69
C VAL A 212 9.17 -9.82 -7.13
N GLY A 213 10.43 -9.48 -7.37
CA GLY A 213 10.99 -9.44 -8.71
C GLY A 213 12.51 -9.35 -8.71
N THR A 214 13.14 -10.16 -9.55
CA THR A 214 14.59 -10.14 -9.75
C THR A 214 14.96 -9.13 -10.84
N PRO A 215 15.88 -8.18 -10.57
CA PRO A 215 16.34 -7.25 -11.60
C PRO A 215 17.29 -7.92 -12.60
N VAL A 216 17.36 -7.33 -13.79
CA VAL A 216 18.42 -7.58 -14.77
C VAL A 216 19.56 -6.60 -14.48
N ASP A 217 20.78 -7.09 -14.32
CA ASP A 217 21.98 -6.25 -14.29
C ASP A 217 22.34 -5.85 -15.72
N VAL A 218 22.09 -4.59 -16.08
CA VAL A 218 22.17 -4.08 -17.46
C VAL A 218 23.55 -3.51 -17.75
N TYR A 219 24.21 -2.95 -16.73
CA TYR A 219 25.49 -2.29 -16.90
C TYR A 219 26.28 -2.31 -15.60
N LYS A 220 27.58 -2.60 -15.71
CA LYS A 220 28.58 -2.36 -14.69
C LYS A 220 29.89 -1.91 -15.31
N ASP A 221 30.54 -0.90 -14.74
CA ASP A 221 31.92 -0.57 -15.10
C ASP A 221 32.92 -1.55 -14.48
N SER A 222 34.19 -1.49 -14.89
CA SER A 222 35.24 -2.44 -14.46
C SER A 222 35.52 -2.44 -12.96
N GLU A 223 35.17 -1.34 -12.28
CA GLU A 223 35.34 -1.16 -10.83
C GLU A 223 34.00 -1.27 -10.07
N GLU A 224 32.91 -1.61 -10.77
CA GLU A 224 31.54 -1.69 -10.24
C GLU A 224 31.06 -0.44 -9.48
N ARG A 225 31.60 0.73 -9.82
CA ARG A 225 31.23 2.06 -9.30
C ARG A 225 29.95 2.58 -9.93
N PHE A 226 29.78 2.30 -11.22
CA PHE A 226 28.57 2.61 -11.96
C PHE A 226 27.84 1.31 -12.24
N ARG A 227 26.65 1.16 -11.69
CA ARG A 227 25.80 -0.02 -11.95
C ARG A 227 24.39 0.39 -12.31
N THR A 228 23.76 -0.36 -13.20
CA THR A 228 22.38 -0.14 -13.63
C THR A 228 21.61 -1.45 -13.59
N PHE A 229 20.57 -1.48 -12.78
CA PHE A 229 19.63 -2.58 -12.66
C PHE A 229 18.29 -2.17 -13.29
N TYR A 230 17.66 -3.10 -14.00
CA TYR A 230 16.37 -2.90 -14.64
C TYR A 230 15.37 -3.95 -14.18
N PHE A 231 14.17 -3.50 -13.79
CA PHE A 231 13.05 -4.34 -13.40
C PHE A 231 12.00 -4.36 -14.52
N PRO A 232 11.98 -5.38 -15.40
CA PRO A 232 11.17 -5.36 -16.63
C PRO A 232 9.67 -5.24 -16.38
N ASN A 233 9.15 -5.94 -15.37
CA ASN A 233 7.71 -5.96 -15.03
C ASN A 233 7.18 -4.61 -14.53
N TYR A 234 8.08 -3.70 -14.16
CA TYR A 234 7.74 -2.40 -13.62
C TYR A 234 8.32 -1.25 -14.45
N ASN A 235 9.04 -1.54 -15.53
CA ASN A 235 9.78 -0.55 -16.31
C ASN A 235 10.55 0.42 -15.38
N PHE A 236 11.21 -0.12 -14.36
CA PHE A 236 11.90 0.67 -13.34
C PHE A 236 13.41 0.47 -13.48
N THR A 237 14.15 1.58 -13.50
CA THR A 237 15.62 1.56 -13.56
C THR A 237 16.20 2.06 -12.26
N LEU A 238 17.09 1.26 -11.66
CA LEU A 238 17.81 1.58 -10.44
C LEU A 238 19.29 1.70 -10.75
N MET A 239 19.88 2.85 -10.45
CA MET A 239 21.26 3.18 -10.77
C MET A 239 22.08 3.42 -9.50
N LEU A 240 23.35 3.05 -9.55
CA LEU A 240 24.35 3.38 -8.56
C LEU A 240 25.45 4.20 -9.25
N LEU A 241 25.75 5.38 -8.73
CA LEU A 241 26.77 6.30 -9.21
C LEU A 241 27.76 6.60 -8.06
N VAL A 242 28.74 5.71 -7.84
CA VAL A 242 29.78 5.89 -6.82
C VAL A 242 30.99 6.62 -7.41
N LYS A 243 31.52 7.60 -6.68
CA LYS A 243 32.64 8.43 -7.11
C LYS A 243 34.00 7.70 -7.00
N LYS A 244 34.93 8.02 -7.92
CA LYS A 244 36.38 7.75 -7.83
C LYS A 244 37.07 8.91 -7.10
N GLU A 245 38.00 8.61 -6.20
CA GLU A 245 38.93 9.61 -5.67
C GLU A 245 39.85 10.11 -6.79
N ILE A 246 39.65 11.35 -7.21
CA ILE A 246 40.48 12.02 -8.21
C ILE A 246 41.51 12.81 -7.40
N ASN A 247 42.77 12.38 -7.46
CA ASN A 247 43.96 12.92 -6.80
C ASN A 247 44.21 12.54 -5.33
N GLY A 248 44.19 11.25 -5.01
CA GLY A 248 44.91 10.73 -3.84
C GLY A 248 46.26 10.18 -4.26
N SER A 249 47.35 10.67 -3.68
CA SER A 249 48.56 9.83 -3.59
C SER A 249 48.21 8.62 -2.71
N ASN A 250 48.98 7.51 -2.76
CA ASN A 250 48.82 6.38 -1.83
C ASN A 250 48.94 6.77 -0.33
N SER A 251 49.08 8.06 -0.01
CA SER A 251 49.15 8.65 1.33
C SER A 251 47.78 8.82 2.02
N GLY A 252 46.65 8.75 1.30
CA GLY A 252 45.32 8.97 1.88
C GLY A 252 44.99 10.44 2.18
N VAL A 253 45.65 11.37 1.49
CA VAL A 253 45.40 12.82 1.51
C VAL A 253 44.77 13.25 0.17
N TYR A 254 43.75 14.12 0.21
CA TYR A 254 42.93 14.45 -0.96
C TYR A 254 42.74 15.95 -1.16
N ASP A 255 42.74 16.37 -2.42
CA ASP A 255 42.37 17.73 -2.81
C ASP A 255 40.88 17.77 -3.21
N ILE A 256 40.09 18.59 -2.52
CA ILE A 256 38.65 18.74 -2.77
C ILE A 256 38.36 20.16 -3.24
N TYR A 257 37.88 20.28 -4.48
CA TYR A 257 37.40 21.53 -5.05
C TYR A 257 35.91 21.68 -4.72
N LEU A 258 35.59 22.58 -3.77
CA LEU A 258 34.25 22.74 -3.22
C LEU A 258 33.29 23.52 -4.15
N ASP A 259 33.78 24.07 -5.25
CA ASP A 259 33.05 24.84 -6.25
C ASP A 259 32.93 24.13 -7.61
N LYS A 260 33.55 22.97 -7.76
CA LYS A 260 33.51 22.15 -8.98
C LYS A 260 32.60 20.93 -8.81
N ILE A 261 31.96 20.52 -9.91
CA ILE A 261 31.16 19.29 -9.96
C ILE A 261 31.92 18.20 -10.71
N ASP A 262 31.80 16.96 -10.25
CA ASP A 262 32.35 15.82 -10.96
C ASP A 262 31.43 15.44 -12.13
N ASN A 263 31.92 15.66 -13.35
CA ASN A 263 31.15 15.43 -14.57
C ASN A 263 30.82 13.95 -14.80
N THR A 264 31.53 13.00 -14.18
CA THR A 264 31.33 11.57 -14.42
C THR A 264 29.94 11.08 -14.00
N TRP A 265 29.46 11.52 -12.84
CA TRP A 265 28.10 11.23 -12.39
C TRP A 265 27.10 12.31 -12.80
N PHE A 266 27.53 13.58 -12.87
CA PHE A 266 26.62 14.69 -13.20
C PHE A 266 26.01 14.55 -14.60
N GLN A 267 26.77 14.05 -15.58
CA GLN A 267 26.27 13.77 -16.93
C GLN A 267 25.26 12.61 -17.01
N LYS A 268 25.06 11.84 -15.93
CA LYS A 268 24.08 10.75 -15.86
C LYS A 268 22.74 11.18 -15.31
N LEU A 269 22.60 12.43 -14.85
CA LEU A 269 21.35 12.96 -14.30
C LEU A 269 20.22 13.17 -15.31
N PRO A 270 20.47 13.50 -16.60
CA PRO A 270 19.39 13.66 -17.57
C PRO A 270 18.48 12.43 -17.66
N GLY A 271 17.18 12.66 -17.53
CA GLY A 271 16.15 11.61 -17.55
C GLY A 271 16.00 10.80 -16.25
N LEU A 272 16.62 11.21 -15.13
CA LEU A 272 16.29 10.69 -13.80
C LEU A 272 15.03 11.36 -13.23
N ASP A 273 14.27 10.58 -12.48
CA ASP A 273 13.09 11.07 -11.74
C ASP A 273 13.40 11.26 -10.26
N TYR A 274 14.27 10.40 -9.72
CA TYR A 274 14.68 10.40 -8.32
C TYR A 274 16.19 10.31 -8.16
N ILE A 275 16.72 11.11 -7.23
CA ILE A 275 18.11 11.01 -6.76
C ILE A 275 18.08 10.80 -5.25
N ILE A 276 18.83 9.82 -4.76
CA ILE A 276 19.19 9.69 -3.34
C ILE A 276 20.68 9.94 -3.25
N MET A 277 21.06 11.09 -2.70
CA MET A 277 22.45 11.53 -2.62
C MET A 277 22.94 11.47 -1.18
N SER A 278 24.15 10.93 -0.98
CA SER A 278 24.78 10.83 0.34
C SER A 278 26.30 10.75 0.22
N ASP A 279 27.04 11.54 0.99
CA ASP A 279 28.50 11.48 1.04
C ASP A 279 28.97 12.10 2.37
N ALA A 280 29.94 11.46 3.04
CA ALA A 280 30.53 12.01 4.26
C ALA A 280 31.83 11.32 4.72
N HIS A 281 31.91 9.99 4.66
CA HIS A 281 32.97 9.24 5.36
C HIS A 281 34.40 9.61 4.91
N TRP A 282 34.56 10.01 3.66
CA TRP A 282 35.86 10.41 3.12
C TRP A 282 36.33 11.80 3.59
N PHE A 283 35.43 12.65 4.11
CA PHE A 283 35.81 13.93 4.72
C PHE A 283 36.40 13.77 6.13
N PHE A 284 36.37 12.56 6.70
CA PHE A 284 37.08 12.21 7.94
C PHE A 284 38.57 11.88 7.71
N ARG A 285 39.07 12.16 6.51
CA ARG A 285 40.51 12.12 6.18
C ARG A 285 41.05 13.54 6.08
N LYS A 286 42.38 13.64 6.01
CA LYS A 286 43.05 14.90 5.74
C LYS A 286 42.75 15.33 4.31
N CYS A 287 41.99 16.41 4.14
CA CYS A 287 41.64 16.96 2.84
C CYS A 287 42.06 18.42 2.75
N TYR A 288 42.66 18.82 1.63
CA TYR A 288 42.89 20.22 1.30
C TYR A 288 41.72 20.75 0.50
N LEU A 289 41.17 21.87 0.93
CA LEU A 289 39.93 22.43 0.40
C LEU A 289 40.24 23.61 -0.51
N TYR A 290 39.78 23.53 -1.75
CA TYR A 290 39.99 24.53 -2.79
C TYR A 290 38.68 25.17 -3.20
N GLU A 291 38.71 26.47 -3.50
CA GLU A 291 37.62 27.23 -4.11
C GLU A 291 38.23 28.24 -5.10
N ASN A 292 37.73 28.29 -6.33
CA ASN A 292 38.35 29.04 -7.44
C ASN A 292 39.85 28.77 -7.59
N GLU A 293 40.23 27.49 -7.46
CA GLU A 293 41.62 27.01 -7.54
C GLU A 293 42.58 27.55 -6.47
N LYS A 294 42.05 28.20 -5.42
CA LYS A 294 42.83 28.67 -4.27
C LYS A 294 42.58 27.79 -3.07
N LEU A 295 43.65 27.47 -2.34
CA LEU A 295 43.56 26.78 -1.06
C LEU A 295 42.85 27.69 -0.04
N ILE A 296 41.72 27.26 0.48
CA ILE A 296 40.94 28.02 1.48
C ILE A 296 41.04 27.44 2.89
N GLY A 297 41.55 26.22 3.03
CA GLY A 297 41.73 25.54 4.30
C GLY A 297 41.82 24.03 4.12
N CYS A 298 41.55 23.29 5.19
CA CYS A 298 41.68 21.85 5.22
C CYS A 298 40.69 21.19 6.20
N THR A 299 40.62 19.86 6.17
CA THR A 299 40.09 19.02 7.26
C THR A 299 41.25 18.28 7.93
N TYR A 300 41.21 18.17 9.26
CA TYR A 300 42.20 17.40 10.04
C TYR A 300 43.67 17.74 9.73
N CYS A 301 43.97 19.03 9.62
CA CYS A 301 45.32 19.52 9.35
C CYS A 301 45.79 20.50 10.44
N ASP A 302 47.11 20.59 10.60
CA ASP A 302 47.83 21.31 11.65
C ASP A 302 48.95 22.21 11.09
N GLU A 303 49.00 22.39 9.77
CA GLU A 303 49.98 23.22 9.08
C GLU A 303 49.85 24.71 9.43
N GLN A 304 51.01 25.37 9.57
CA GLN A 304 51.07 26.83 9.69
C GLN A 304 50.50 27.51 8.44
N ASN A 305 49.61 28.49 8.67
CA ASN A 305 48.90 29.27 7.64
C ASN A 305 47.81 28.53 6.85
N VAL A 306 47.36 27.35 7.30
CA VAL A 306 46.21 26.65 6.71
C VAL A 306 45.11 26.48 7.77
N THR A 307 43.95 27.07 7.55
CA THR A 307 42.83 26.99 8.50
C THR A 307 42.18 25.60 8.45
N ASN A 308 42.10 24.92 9.60
CA ASN A 308 41.27 23.73 9.73
C ASN A 308 39.79 24.12 9.82
N ILE A 309 39.07 23.88 8.73
CA ILE A 309 37.66 24.22 8.55
C ILE A 309 36.73 23.16 9.16
N GLY A 310 37.23 21.94 9.34
CA GLY A 310 36.44 20.81 9.83
C GLY A 310 35.52 20.18 8.77
N PRO A 311 35.12 18.91 8.98
CA PRO A 311 34.36 18.14 8.00
C PRO A 311 32.93 18.67 7.79
N ALA A 312 32.28 19.17 8.85
CA ALA A 312 30.88 19.62 8.77
C ALA A 312 30.69 20.78 7.78
N LEU A 313 31.56 21.79 7.83
CA LEU A 313 31.49 22.91 6.90
C LEU A 313 31.93 22.52 5.48
N ALA A 314 32.95 21.67 5.36
CA ALA A 314 33.42 21.17 4.05
C ALA A 314 32.32 20.39 3.31
N ILE A 315 31.66 19.45 4.00
CA ILE A 315 30.52 18.67 3.47
C ILE A 315 29.36 19.60 3.11
N GLY A 316 29.03 20.54 3.99
CA GLY A 316 28.00 21.55 3.74
C GLY A 316 28.20 22.33 2.44
N ARG A 317 29.44 22.77 2.20
CA ARG A 317 29.83 23.46 0.97
C ARG A 317 29.72 22.54 -0.24
N ALA A 318 30.20 21.30 -0.15
CA ALA A 318 30.12 20.33 -1.24
C ALA A 318 28.67 20.03 -1.65
N PHE A 319 27.78 19.75 -0.70
CA PHE A 319 26.35 19.54 -0.98
C PHE A 319 25.70 20.80 -1.56
N ASN A 320 25.98 21.98 -1.01
CA ASN A 320 25.43 23.23 -1.53
C ASN A 320 25.83 23.46 -2.99
N THR A 321 27.07 23.13 -3.35
CA THR A 321 27.54 23.18 -4.75
C THR A 321 26.81 22.16 -5.60
N ALA A 322 26.76 20.88 -5.21
CA ALA A 322 26.05 19.84 -5.95
C ALA A 322 24.57 20.20 -6.21
N LEU A 323 23.85 20.65 -5.17
CA LEU A 323 22.46 21.07 -5.29
C LEU A 323 22.28 22.29 -6.20
N LYS A 324 23.21 23.26 -6.19
CA LYS A 324 23.18 24.39 -7.14
C LYS A 324 23.37 23.94 -8.59
N PHE A 325 24.24 22.97 -8.83
CA PHE A 325 24.43 22.38 -10.17
C PHE A 325 23.17 21.63 -10.63
N ILE A 326 22.55 20.82 -9.76
CA ILE A 326 21.28 20.12 -10.05
C ILE A 326 20.15 21.10 -10.34
N SER A 327 20.01 22.16 -9.53
CA SER A 327 19.04 23.23 -9.74
C SER A 327 19.16 23.84 -11.14
N ARG A 328 20.39 24.10 -11.60
CA ARG A 328 20.68 24.72 -12.91
C ARG A 328 20.73 23.75 -14.10
N CYS A 329 20.70 22.44 -13.88
CA CYS A 329 20.75 21.45 -14.95
C CYS A 329 19.53 21.57 -15.87
N GLN A 330 19.71 22.04 -17.10
CA GLN A 330 18.62 22.25 -18.06
C GLN A 330 18.11 20.93 -18.67
N ASP A 331 19.01 19.96 -18.85
CA ASP A 331 18.68 18.64 -19.42
C ASP A 331 18.09 17.66 -18.39
N CYS A 332 18.06 18.05 -17.11
CA CYS A 332 17.48 17.25 -16.04
C CYS A 332 15.95 17.40 -16.02
N ASN A 333 15.24 16.36 -15.59
CA ASN A 333 13.78 16.42 -15.46
C ASN A 333 13.37 17.60 -14.57
N ASP A 334 12.42 18.41 -15.04
CA ASP A 334 11.83 19.50 -14.27
C ASP A 334 11.23 19.00 -12.95
N GLY A 335 10.64 17.79 -12.94
CA GLY A 335 10.03 17.17 -11.75
C GLY A 335 11.00 16.41 -10.85
N LEU A 336 12.31 16.47 -11.12
CA LEU A 336 13.34 15.71 -10.42
C LEU A 336 13.23 15.91 -8.91
N PHE A 337 13.09 14.81 -8.18
CA PHE A 337 13.03 14.81 -6.72
C PHE A 337 14.34 14.29 -6.13
N THR A 338 15.04 15.18 -5.44
CA THR A 338 16.36 14.93 -4.86
C THR A 338 16.25 14.78 -3.35
N LEU A 339 16.51 13.57 -2.87
CA LEU A 339 16.65 13.25 -1.46
C LEU A 339 18.12 13.35 -1.05
N ILE A 340 18.42 14.11 0.00
CA ILE A 340 19.74 14.07 0.64
C ILE A 340 19.64 13.18 1.88
N ARG A 341 20.30 12.03 1.85
CA ARG A 341 20.43 11.21 3.06
C ARG A 341 21.46 11.86 3.98
N THR A 342 21.08 12.09 5.22
CA THR A 342 22.01 12.58 6.24
C THR A 342 23.11 11.56 6.53
N PHE A 343 24.07 11.99 7.36
CA PHE A 343 25.18 11.19 7.82
C PHE A 343 24.73 9.82 8.38
N SER A 344 25.48 8.79 8.03
CA SER A 344 25.34 7.46 8.63
C SER A 344 26.47 7.33 9.66
N PRO A 345 26.14 7.22 10.96
CA PRO A 345 27.15 7.16 12.02
C PRO A 345 28.00 5.89 11.95
N ALA A 346 29.22 5.99 12.49
CA ALA A 346 30.14 4.88 12.63
C ALA A 346 30.45 4.64 14.11
N HIS A 347 30.24 3.42 14.60
CA HIS A 347 30.30 3.13 16.04
C HIS A 347 31.60 2.42 16.44
N PHE A 348 32.74 3.09 16.25
CA PHE A 348 34.01 2.56 16.73
C PHE A 348 34.16 2.74 18.25
N GLU A 349 34.41 1.63 18.94
CA GLU A 349 34.78 1.56 20.35
C GLU A 349 36.22 1.07 20.48
N ASN A 350 36.91 1.46 21.55
CA ASN A 350 38.26 0.99 21.91
C ASN A 350 39.36 1.27 20.86
N GLY A 351 39.18 2.27 20.01
CA GLY A 351 40.17 2.70 19.03
C GLY A 351 39.53 3.24 17.76
N SER A 352 40.34 3.80 16.86
CA SER A 352 39.91 4.19 15.51
C SER A 352 39.88 2.97 14.57
N TRP A 353 39.36 3.17 13.36
CA TRP A 353 39.35 2.16 12.30
C TRP A 353 40.71 1.51 12.02
N ASN A 354 41.81 2.26 12.18
CA ASN A 354 43.18 1.78 11.99
C ASN A 354 43.95 1.56 13.31
N GLY A 355 43.32 1.84 14.45
CA GLY A 355 43.91 1.75 15.78
C GLY A 355 43.44 0.55 16.61
N GLY A 356 42.80 -0.44 15.97
CA GLY A 356 42.24 -1.61 16.65
C GLY A 356 40.80 -1.44 17.16
N GLY A 357 40.09 -0.39 16.72
CA GLY A 357 38.69 -0.17 17.07
C GLY A 357 37.77 -1.32 16.66
N ASN A 358 36.68 -1.51 17.40
CA ASN A 358 35.67 -2.54 17.18
C ASN A 358 34.25 -2.01 17.41
N CYS A 359 33.25 -2.81 17.11
CA CYS A 359 31.82 -2.49 17.27
C CYS A 359 31.09 -3.75 17.70
N ASN A 360 31.45 -4.27 18.87
CA ASN A 360 31.01 -5.59 19.32
C ASN A 360 29.64 -5.58 20.02
N ARG A 361 28.95 -4.43 20.08
CA ARG A 361 27.64 -4.34 20.71
C ARG A 361 26.63 -5.22 19.98
N THR A 362 25.75 -5.85 20.75
CA THR A 362 24.67 -6.71 20.25
C THR A 362 23.28 -6.16 20.56
N SER A 363 23.21 -4.96 21.13
CA SER A 363 21.97 -4.25 21.46
C SER A 363 22.03 -2.77 21.06
N PRO A 364 20.87 -2.16 20.73
CA PRO A 364 20.77 -0.72 20.50
C PRO A 364 21.19 0.12 21.71
N PHE A 365 21.56 1.37 21.47
CA PHE A 365 21.61 2.41 22.51
C PHE A 365 20.19 2.90 22.84
N SER A 366 19.99 3.37 24.07
CA SER A 366 18.85 4.20 24.42
C SER A 366 19.02 5.62 23.89
N GLU A 367 17.93 6.39 23.83
CA GLU A 367 17.98 7.77 23.35
C GLU A 367 18.83 8.67 24.26
N GLU A 368 18.87 8.37 25.57
CA GLU A 368 19.66 9.10 26.57
C GLU A 368 21.18 8.88 26.42
N GLU A 369 21.60 7.81 25.76
CA GLU A 369 23.01 7.50 25.50
C GLU A 369 23.56 8.29 24.29
N ILE A 370 22.71 8.98 23.52
CA ILE A 370 23.10 9.66 22.28
C ILE A 370 23.61 11.08 22.54
N ASP A 371 24.84 11.35 22.10
CA ASP A 371 25.42 12.70 22.12
C ASP A 371 24.98 13.53 20.91
N TYR A 372 23.93 14.34 21.09
CA TYR A 372 23.47 15.32 20.10
C TYR A 372 24.33 16.59 20.05
N GLY A 373 25.37 16.73 20.89
CA GLY A 373 26.36 17.80 20.83
C GLY A 373 27.59 17.46 19.98
N GLY A 374 27.75 16.20 19.59
CA GLY A 374 28.94 15.70 18.89
C GLY A 374 29.03 16.07 17.40
N SER A 375 30.18 15.73 16.81
CA SER A 375 30.52 16.03 15.41
C SER A 375 29.58 15.37 14.39
N GLU A 376 29.05 14.19 14.69
CA GLU A 376 28.09 13.48 13.84
C GLU A 376 26.75 14.23 13.73
N TRP A 377 26.27 14.80 14.83
CA TRP A 377 25.05 15.61 14.84
C TRP A 377 25.26 16.97 14.18
N GLU A 378 26.45 17.56 14.33
CA GLU A 378 26.85 18.79 13.62
C GLU A 378 26.82 18.58 12.10
N LEU A 379 27.37 17.46 11.61
CA LEU A 379 27.34 17.06 10.19
C LEU A 379 25.91 16.96 9.67
N ARG A 380 25.06 16.20 10.37
CA ARG A 380 23.64 16.07 10.05
C ARG A 380 22.96 17.44 10.01
N SER A 381 23.21 18.28 11.01
CA SER A 381 22.59 19.60 11.12
C SER A 381 23.00 20.50 9.95
N ASN A 382 24.24 20.43 9.50
CA ASN A 382 24.70 21.17 8.33
C ASN A 382 24.01 20.69 7.04
N GLN A 383 23.94 19.37 6.82
CA GLN A 383 23.24 18.78 5.66
C GLN A 383 21.76 19.21 5.61
N VAL A 384 21.06 19.14 6.75
CA VAL A 384 19.66 19.58 6.88
C VAL A 384 19.53 21.06 6.53
N GLN A 385 20.39 21.92 7.09
CA GLN A 385 20.35 23.36 6.80
C GLN A 385 20.57 23.68 5.32
N VAL A 386 21.48 22.98 4.64
CA VAL A 386 21.76 23.18 3.22
C VAL A 386 20.54 22.81 2.37
N VAL A 387 19.90 21.68 2.66
CA VAL A 387 18.70 21.22 1.95
C VAL A 387 17.53 22.17 2.19
N GLU A 388 17.28 22.57 3.43
CA GLU A 388 16.21 23.51 3.78
C GLU A 388 16.37 24.87 3.08
N ARG A 389 17.61 25.37 2.97
CA ARG A 389 17.90 26.60 2.21
C ARG A 389 17.63 26.41 0.72
N MET A 390 17.99 25.26 0.15
CA MET A 390 17.74 24.97 -1.27
C MET A 390 16.24 24.84 -1.55
N LYS A 391 15.52 24.08 -0.72
CA LYS A 391 14.07 23.89 -0.79
C LYS A 391 13.33 25.23 -0.84
N LYS A 392 13.56 26.11 0.14
CA LYS A 392 12.99 27.47 0.19
C LYS A 392 13.35 28.32 -1.03
N LYS A 393 14.55 28.15 -1.58
CA LYS A 393 15.00 28.90 -2.75
C LYS A 393 14.30 28.45 -4.03
N GLU A 394 14.08 27.16 -4.19
CA GLU A 394 13.45 26.58 -5.38
C GLU A 394 11.93 26.78 -5.37
N GLU A 395 11.30 26.69 -4.19
CA GLU A 395 9.90 27.07 -3.98
C GLU A 395 9.63 28.52 -4.43
N LYS A 396 10.51 29.47 -4.05
CA LYS A 396 10.40 30.88 -4.45
C LYS A 396 10.57 31.11 -5.96
N LYS A 397 11.29 30.25 -6.66
CA LYS A 397 11.48 30.36 -8.12
C LYS A 397 10.30 29.80 -8.90
N GLY A 398 9.36 29.12 -8.25
CA GLY A 398 8.33 28.34 -8.93
C GLY A 398 8.91 27.17 -9.76
N ASN A 399 10.14 26.74 -9.45
CA ASN A 399 10.77 25.61 -10.12
C ASN A 399 10.11 24.30 -9.67
N LYS A 400 9.98 23.33 -10.57
CA LYS A 400 9.34 22.03 -10.27
C LYS A 400 10.27 21.04 -9.59
N LYS A 401 11.59 21.29 -9.59
CA LYS A 401 12.58 20.42 -8.94
C LYS A 401 12.42 20.50 -7.44
N ARG A 402 12.41 19.34 -6.78
CA ARG A 402 12.12 19.21 -5.35
C ARG A 402 13.32 18.66 -4.60
N TYR A 403 13.48 19.14 -3.37
CA TYR A 403 14.58 18.77 -2.49
C TYR A 403 14.00 18.45 -1.13
N GLU A 404 14.39 17.30 -0.57
CA GLU A 404 13.94 16.88 0.75
C GLU A 404 15.06 16.16 1.49
N ILE A 405 14.99 16.21 2.82
CA ILE A 405 15.92 15.50 3.68
C ILE A 405 15.42 14.07 3.94
N LEU A 406 16.34 13.11 3.84
CA LEU A 406 16.17 11.74 4.33
C LEU A 406 17.02 11.61 5.61
N ASP A 407 16.47 12.01 6.75
CA ASP A 407 17.22 12.11 8.00
C ASP A 407 17.27 10.78 8.74
N VAL A 408 18.30 10.00 8.45
CA VAL A 408 18.53 8.70 9.08
C VAL A 408 19.35 8.79 10.35
N THR A 409 20.06 9.90 10.58
CA THR A 409 21.17 9.97 11.57
C THR A 409 20.67 9.63 12.96
N ARG A 410 19.57 10.25 13.41
CA ARG A 410 19.01 10.05 14.75
C ARG A 410 18.71 8.57 15.01
N ALA A 411 17.99 7.93 14.08
CA ALA A 411 17.62 6.53 14.19
C ALA A 411 18.86 5.63 14.23
N MET A 412 19.88 5.94 13.42
CA MET A 412 21.05 5.08 13.26
C MET A 412 22.11 5.27 14.34
N MET A 413 22.19 6.44 14.99
CA MET A 413 23.06 6.66 16.16
C MET A 413 22.68 5.71 17.30
N MET A 414 21.43 5.23 17.34
CA MET A 414 20.99 4.25 18.32
C MET A 414 21.33 2.80 17.96
N ARG A 415 21.98 2.54 16.82
CA ARG A 415 22.14 1.17 16.28
C ARG A 415 23.59 0.69 16.16
N PRO A 416 24.42 0.78 17.21
CA PRO A 416 25.78 0.25 17.16
C PRO A 416 25.81 -1.27 16.89
N ASP A 417 24.72 -1.97 17.22
CA ASP A 417 24.50 -3.40 16.97
C ASP A 417 24.35 -3.76 15.48
N GLY A 418 24.10 -2.80 14.60
CA GLY A 418 23.81 -3.06 13.19
C GLY A 418 25.03 -3.30 12.29
N HIS A 419 26.25 -3.08 12.79
CA HIS A 419 27.47 -3.10 11.98
C HIS A 419 28.04 -4.52 11.78
N PRO A 420 28.72 -4.81 10.65
CA PRO A 420 29.37 -6.10 10.45
C PRO A 420 30.45 -6.45 11.48
N GLY A 421 31.20 -5.47 11.97
CA GLY A 421 32.34 -5.71 12.85
C GLY A 421 33.37 -6.62 12.18
N SER A 422 33.73 -7.73 12.84
CA SER A 422 34.61 -8.76 12.26
C SER A 422 33.91 -9.68 11.25
N HIS A 423 32.58 -9.62 11.12
CA HIS A 423 31.78 -10.54 10.30
C HIS A 423 31.58 -10.02 8.88
N TRP A 424 32.67 -9.63 8.23
CA TRP A 424 32.66 -9.14 6.86
C TRP A 424 33.80 -9.75 6.05
N ASP A 425 33.47 -10.30 4.89
CA ASP A 425 34.46 -10.87 3.98
C ASP A 425 34.98 -9.79 3.01
N ASN A 426 35.98 -9.02 3.47
CA ASN A 426 36.71 -8.08 2.63
C ASN A 426 38.18 -8.46 2.52
N GLN A 427 38.56 -8.96 1.35
CA GLN A 427 39.93 -9.37 1.03
C GLN A 427 40.98 -8.26 1.18
N TYR A 428 40.61 -6.99 0.99
CA TYR A 428 41.54 -5.85 1.04
C TYR A 428 41.76 -5.29 2.45
N MET A 429 40.83 -5.56 3.37
CA MET A 429 40.83 -5.04 4.74
C MET A 429 40.85 -6.17 5.78
N LYS A 430 41.49 -7.28 5.43
CA LYS A 430 41.57 -8.46 6.29
C LYS A 430 42.18 -8.11 7.65
N GLY A 431 41.44 -8.40 8.73
CA GLY A 431 41.85 -8.13 10.11
C GLY A 431 41.34 -6.82 10.70
N TYR A 432 40.68 -5.96 9.91
CA TYR A 432 40.01 -4.76 10.42
C TYR A 432 38.52 -5.01 10.66
N ASN A 433 37.93 -4.29 11.62
CA ASN A 433 36.48 -4.32 11.86
C ASN A 433 35.77 -3.27 10.98
N ASP A 434 34.66 -3.64 10.34
CA ASP A 434 33.78 -2.71 9.64
C ASP A 434 32.70 -2.19 10.57
N CYS A 435 32.94 -1.01 11.12
CA CYS A 435 32.00 -0.27 11.97
C CYS A 435 31.41 0.95 11.26
N VAL A 436 31.46 0.95 9.92
CA VAL A 436 30.98 2.04 9.05
C VAL A 436 29.75 1.60 8.26
N HIS A 437 29.81 0.41 7.66
CA HIS A 437 28.71 -0.14 6.88
C HIS A 437 27.76 -0.96 7.76
N TRP A 438 26.68 -1.44 7.17
CA TRP A 438 25.59 -2.11 7.86
C TRP A 438 25.41 -3.53 7.34
N CYS A 439 25.08 -4.46 8.25
CA CYS A 439 24.68 -5.81 7.89
C CYS A 439 23.40 -5.81 7.04
N LEU A 440 23.30 -6.78 6.13
CA LEU A 440 22.12 -7.04 5.31
C LEU A 440 21.67 -8.50 5.50
N PRO A 441 20.40 -8.75 5.92
CA PRO A 441 19.44 -7.78 6.44
C PRO A 441 19.95 -7.06 7.69
N GLY A 442 19.35 -5.91 8.00
CA GLY A 442 19.76 -5.11 9.16
C GLY A 442 19.08 -3.75 9.26
N PRO A 443 19.53 -2.89 10.18
CA PRO A 443 18.86 -1.62 10.50
C PRO A 443 18.74 -0.68 9.30
N ILE A 444 19.67 -0.79 8.35
CA ILE A 444 19.69 -0.01 7.10
C ILE A 444 18.44 -0.21 6.24
N ASP A 445 17.70 -1.32 6.39
CA ASP A 445 16.46 -1.56 5.65
C ASP A 445 15.40 -0.46 5.92
N VAL A 446 15.41 0.13 7.13
CA VAL A 446 14.51 1.24 7.50
C VAL A 446 14.71 2.49 6.62
N TRP A 447 15.90 2.68 6.05
CA TRP A 447 16.15 3.83 5.18
C TRP A 447 15.27 3.76 3.93
N ASN A 448 14.98 2.55 3.45
CA ASN A 448 14.11 2.33 2.30
C ASN A 448 12.62 2.43 2.68
N GLU A 449 12.26 2.19 3.95
CA GLU A 449 10.92 2.52 4.48
C GLU A 449 10.69 4.05 4.46
N PHE A 450 11.66 4.81 4.95
CA PHE A 450 11.62 6.28 4.89
C PHE A 450 11.55 6.80 3.45
N VAL A 451 12.36 6.26 2.53
CA VAL A 451 12.27 6.63 1.11
C VAL A 451 10.86 6.38 0.57
N THR A 452 10.28 5.22 0.85
CA THR A 452 8.92 4.90 0.39
C THR A 452 7.90 5.92 0.89
N ALA A 453 7.93 6.23 2.20
CA ALA A 453 7.06 7.21 2.81
C ALA A 453 7.24 8.62 2.21
N LEU A 454 8.49 9.06 2.02
CA LEU A 454 8.78 10.35 1.38
C LEU A 454 8.29 10.40 -0.06
N LEU A 455 8.42 9.31 -0.83
CA LEU A 455 7.90 9.26 -2.19
C LEU A 455 6.36 9.33 -2.23
N GLN A 456 5.67 8.68 -1.29
CA GLN A 456 4.21 8.78 -1.13
C GLN A 456 3.78 10.22 -0.80
N MET A 457 4.38 10.82 0.23
CA MET A 457 4.11 12.20 0.62
C MET A 457 4.41 13.19 -0.52
N ASN A 458 5.44 12.91 -1.32
CA ASN A 458 5.80 13.71 -2.47
C ASN A 458 4.78 13.63 -3.61
N ILE A 459 4.04 12.51 -3.74
CA ILE A 459 2.89 12.38 -4.64
C ILE A 459 1.69 13.16 -4.08
N GLU A 460 1.45 13.07 -2.77
CA GLU A 460 0.32 13.74 -2.10
C GLU A 460 0.44 15.27 -2.12
N ASN A 461 1.64 15.81 -1.89
CA ASN A 461 1.91 17.25 -1.80
C ASN A 461 2.07 17.96 -3.16
N GLY A 462 1.74 17.30 -4.28
CA GLY A 462 1.44 17.98 -5.55
C GLY A 462 2.60 18.35 -6.47
N GLY A 463 3.81 17.78 -6.33
CA GLY A 463 4.91 18.06 -7.26
C GLY A 463 5.05 17.07 -8.44
N GLU A 464 4.20 16.05 -8.55
CA GLU A 464 3.82 15.48 -9.85
C GLU A 464 2.41 15.99 -10.17
N LYS A 465 2.11 16.29 -11.44
CA LYS A 465 0.72 16.57 -11.85
C LYS A 465 -0.14 15.43 -11.32
N ARG A 466 -1.03 15.74 -10.38
CA ARG A 466 -1.95 14.79 -9.75
C ARG A 466 -2.71 14.09 -10.88
N CYS A 467 -2.36 12.84 -11.16
CA CYS A 467 -3.05 12.09 -12.18
C CYS A 467 -4.53 11.96 -11.80
N ASP A 468 -5.38 12.60 -12.60
CA ASP A 468 -6.83 12.42 -12.48
C ASP A 468 -7.20 11.05 -13.07
N LEU A 469 -7.22 10.03 -12.20
CA LEU A 469 -7.53 8.64 -12.57
C LEU A 469 -8.89 8.50 -13.28
N PHE A 470 -9.79 9.47 -13.09
CA PHE A 470 -11.16 9.44 -13.59
C PHE A 470 -11.32 10.21 -14.92
N LYS A 471 -10.25 10.85 -15.41
CA LYS A 471 -10.20 11.48 -16.74
C LYS A 471 -9.25 10.73 -17.66
N GLY A 472 -9.82 10.15 -18.69
CA GLY A 472 -9.08 9.28 -19.59
C GLY A 472 -9.93 8.83 -20.77
N ARG A 473 -9.46 7.77 -21.42
CA ARG A 473 -10.13 7.11 -22.54
C ARG A 473 -9.95 5.59 -22.45
N TRP A 474 -10.87 4.87 -23.06
CA TRP A 474 -10.71 3.44 -23.29
C TRP A 474 -9.75 3.21 -24.45
N ILE A 475 -8.79 2.31 -24.24
CA ILE A 475 -7.84 1.85 -25.27
C ILE A 475 -7.96 0.33 -25.41
N PRO A 476 -7.74 -0.22 -26.61
CA PRO A 476 -7.65 -1.66 -26.80
C PRO A 476 -6.53 -2.26 -25.94
N ASP A 477 -6.82 -3.38 -25.30
CA ASP A 477 -5.89 -4.12 -24.47
C ASP A 477 -6.18 -5.62 -24.56
N LEU A 478 -5.31 -6.34 -25.26
CA LEU A 478 -5.44 -7.78 -25.47
C LEU A 478 -4.91 -8.60 -24.29
N SER A 479 -4.47 -7.95 -23.20
CA SER A 479 -4.14 -8.70 -21.98
C SER A 479 -5.41 -9.25 -21.35
N LEU A 480 -5.53 -10.58 -21.41
CA LEU A 480 -6.68 -11.34 -20.93
C LEU A 480 -7.05 -10.96 -19.49
N SER A 481 -8.34 -11.04 -19.17
CA SER A 481 -8.78 -10.98 -17.77
C SER A 481 -8.09 -12.07 -16.95
N ILE A 482 -7.77 -11.77 -15.70
CA ILE A 482 -7.14 -12.73 -14.79
C ILE A 482 -8.09 -13.84 -14.35
N TYR A 483 -9.38 -13.72 -14.67
CA TYR A 483 -10.38 -14.75 -14.46
C TYR A 483 -11.31 -14.90 -15.66
N THR A 484 -11.95 -16.06 -15.76
CA THR A 484 -12.91 -16.41 -16.81
C THR A 484 -14.25 -16.77 -16.19
N ASN A 485 -15.24 -17.03 -17.04
CA ASN A 485 -16.53 -17.57 -16.63
C ASN A 485 -16.46 -18.93 -15.88
N LEU A 486 -15.31 -19.62 -15.93
CA LEU A 486 -15.08 -20.92 -15.28
C LEU A 486 -14.13 -20.83 -14.07
N SER A 487 -13.21 -19.87 -14.04
CA SER A 487 -12.19 -19.81 -12.99
C SER A 487 -12.65 -19.08 -11.72
N CYS A 488 -13.76 -18.34 -11.77
CA CYS A 488 -14.41 -17.77 -10.59
C CYS A 488 -15.73 -18.52 -10.31
N PRO A 489 -15.75 -19.49 -9.38
CA PRO A 489 -16.94 -20.28 -9.09
C PRO A 489 -18.05 -19.48 -8.40
N THR A 490 -17.75 -18.27 -7.93
CA THR A 490 -18.70 -17.37 -7.25
C THR A 490 -19.39 -16.39 -8.19
N ILE A 491 -19.11 -16.41 -9.52
CA ILE A 491 -19.83 -15.56 -10.47
C ILE A 491 -21.32 -15.93 -10.44
N PRO A 492 -22.24 -15.00 -10.14
CA PRO A 492 -23.66 -15.28 -10.23
C PRO A 492 -24.08 -15.47 -11.70
N ASP A 493 -25.04 -16.37 -11.92
CA ASP A 493 -25.55 -16.68 -13.26
C ASP A 493 -26.06 -15.43 -14.01
N SER A 494 -26.64 -14.47 -13.31
CA SER A 494 -27.12 -13.20 -13.88
C SER A 494 -26.02 -12.26 -14.37
N ARG A 495 -24.74 -12.56 -14.10
CA ARG A 495 -23.58 -11.78 -14.58
C ARG A 495 -22.64 -12.60 -15.46
N ASN A 496 -22.85 -13.92 -15.56
CA ASN A 496 -22.03 -14.83 -16.34
C ASN A 496 -22.45 -14.87 -17.83
N CYS A 497 -22.15 -13.80 -18.55
CA CYS A 497 -22.65 -13.62 -19.92
C CYS A 497 -22.23 -14.73 -20.90
N GLN A 498 -20.99 -15.22 -20.78
CA GLN A 498 -20.48 -16.31 -21.62
C GLN A 498 -21.21 -17.63 -21.36
N LYS A 499 -21.52 -17.95 -20.08
CA LYS A 499 -22.32 -19.14 -19.72
C LYS A 499 -23.70 -19.12 -20.39
N PHE A 500 -24.28 -17.92 -20.57
CA PHE A 500 -25.58 -17.73 -21.22
C PHE A 500 -25.48 -17.33 -22.70
N GLY A 501 -24.42 -17.77 -23.37
CA GLY A 501 -24.35 -17.80 -24.83
C GLY A 501 -23.91 -16.50 -25.50
N ARG A 502 -23.37 -15.53 -24.74
CA ARG A 502 -22.75 -14.35 -25.32
C ARG A 502 -21.47 -14.75 -26.07
N LYS A 503 -21.44 -14.51 -27.38
CA LYS A 503 -20.34 -14.95 -28.26
C LYS A 503 -19.27 -13.88 -28.48
N ASP A 504 -19.67 -12.61 -28.50
CA ASP A 504 -18.72 -11.50 -28.59
C ASP A 504 -17.93 -11.43 -27.27
N VAL A 505 -16.61 -11.26 -27.38
CA VAL A 505 -15.69 -11.21 -26.24
C VAL A 505 -14.88 -9.91 -26.20
N ASP A 506 -14.98 -9.09 -27.25
CA ASP A 506 -14.17 -7.89 -27.44
C ASP A 506 -14.43 -6.84 -26.36
N TYR A 507 -15.58 -6.85 -25.70
CA TYR A 507 -15.87 -5.97 -24.56
C TYR A 507 -14.91 -6.18 -23.38
N MET A 508 -14.22 -7.33 -23.29
CA MET A 508 -13.19 -7.58 -22.28
C MET A 508 -11.81 -7.04 -22.68
N ASN A 509 -11.59 -6.75 -23.96
CA ASN A 509 -10.30 -6.37 -24.52
C ASN A 509 -10.05 -4.85 -24.48
N TRP A 510 -10.47 -4.20 -23.40
CA TRP A 510 -10.38 -2.76 -23.24
C TRP A 510 -9.83 -2.40 -21.87
N ARG A 511 -8.95 -1.40 -21.83
CA ARG A 511 -8.40 -0.83 -20.60
C ARG A 511 -8.69 0.66 -20.53
N TRP A 512 -9.02 1.12 -19.32
CA TRP A 512 -9.11 2.54 -19.05
C TRP A 512 -7.70 3.12 -18.88
N LYS A 513 -7.36 4.13 -19.68
CA LYS A 513 -6.10 4.86 -19.59
C LYS A 513 -6.38 6.30 -19.18
N PRO A 514 -6.03 6.69 -17.94
CA PRO A 514 -6.00 8.09 -17.53
C PRO A 514 -5.12 8.92 -18.47
N ASN A 515 -5.43 10.20 -18.62
CA ASN A 515 -4.72 11.07 -19.57
C ASN A 515 -3.24 11.29 -19.21
N GLU A 516 -2.94 11.30 -17.91
CA GLU A 516 -1.66 11.77 -17.37
C GLU A 516 -0.82 10.66 -16.74
N CYS A 517 -1.38 9.46 -16.60
CA CYS A 517 -0.68 8.33 -16.00
C CYS A 517 -1.25 6.98 -16.47
N GLU A 518 -0.60 5.91 -16.01
CA GLU A 518 -1.06 4.54 -16.20
C GLU A 518 -1.89 4.11 -14.98
N LEU A 519 -3.07 3.52 -15.22
CA LEU A 519 -3.85 2.86 -14.18
C LEU A 519 -3.34 1.42 -14.01
N PRO A 520 -2.70 1.05 -12.88
CA PRO A 520 -2.29 -0.33 -12.65
C PRO A 520 -3.51 -1.26 -12.52
N ARG A 521 -3.41 -2.45 -13.11
CA ARG A 521 -4.40 -3.51 -12.88
C ARG A 521 -4.28 -4.04 -11.45
N LEU A 522 -5.40 -4.41 -10.86
CA LEU A 522 -5.47 -5.03 -9.54
C LEU A 522 -4.68 -6.34 -9.56
N ASN A 523 -3.71 -6.45 -8.65
CA ASN A 523 -3.04 -7.71 -8.35
C ASN A 523 -3.68 -8.32 -7.08
N PRO A 524 -4.27 -9.52 -7.17
CA PRO A 524 -4.98 -10.15 -6.04
C PRO A 524 -4.11 -10.35 -4.80
N LYS A 525 -2.85 -10.75 -4.98
CA LYS A 525 -1.92 -11.01 -3.87
C LYS A 525 -1.52 -9.71 -3.19
N THR A 526 -1.23 -8.67 -3.98
CA THR A 526 -0.95 -7.33 -3.46
C THR A 526 -2.14 -6.80 -2.68
N PHE A 527 -3.34 -6.86 -3.25
CA PHE A 527 -4.56 -6.43 -2.56
C PHE A 527 -4.73 -7.16 -1.23
N LEU A 528 -4.74 -8.49 -1.23
CA LEU A 528 -4.96 -9.27 0.00
C LEU A 528 -3.87 -9.00 1.06
N SER A 529 -2.64 -8.73 0.65
CA SER A 529 -1.54 -8.37 1.55
C SER A 529 -1.72 -6.98 2.15
N SER A 530 -2.03 -5.98 1.32
CA SER A 530 -2.25 -4.59 1.77
C SER A 530 -3.47 -4.44 2.67
N PHE A 531 -4.47 -5.32 2.54
CA PHE A 531 -5.71 -5.30 3.34
C PHE A 531 -5.75 -6.42 4.39
N ARG A 532 -4.57 -6.94 4.79
CA ARG A 532 -4.48 -7.97 5.82
C ARG A 532 -5.10 -7.49 7.14
N GLY A 533 -5.99 -8.30 7.71
CA GLY A 533 -6.68 -7.96 8.97
C GLY A 533 -7.78 -6.90 8.82
N LYS A 534 -8.15 -6.49 7.60
CA LYS A 534 -9.11 -5.42 7.32
C LYS A 534 -10.49 -5.93 6.93
N LYS A 535 -11.50 -5.06 7.10
CA LYS A 535 -12.87 -5.29 6.63
C LYS A 535 -13.31 -4.22 5.63
N LEU A 536 -13.78 -4.66 4.47
CA LEU A 536 -14.31 -3.82 3.38
C LEU A 536 -15.76 -4.20 3.09
N ALA A 537 -16.68 -3.23 3.10
CA ALA A 537 -18.07 -3.44 2.72
C ALA A 537 -18.51 -2.61 1.52
N PHE A 538 -19.23 -3.23 0.59
CA PHE A 538 -20.00 -2.56 -0.46
C PHE A 538 -21.43 -2.37 0.02
N ILE A 539 -21.85 -1.12 0.18
CA ILE A 539 -23.15 -0.74 0.74
C ILE A 539 -23.97 -0.09 -0.38
N GLY A 540 -25.05 -0.74 -0.81
CA GLY A 540 -25.82 -0.20 -1.91
C GLY A 540 -26.73 -1.16 -2.65
N ASP A 541 -27.14 -0.76 -3.86
CA ASP A 541 -28.09 -1.54 -4.65
C ASP A 541 -27.44 -2.73 -5.39
N SER A 542 -28.13 -3.30 -6.37
CA SER A 542 -27.63 -4.46 -7.12
C SER A 542 -26.35 -4.17 -7.91
N ILE A 543 -26.02 -2.91 -8.18
CA ILE A 543 -24.78 -2.51 -8.84
C ILE A 543 -23.61 -2.45 -7.85
N ALA A 544 -23.86 -2.07 -6.58
CA ALA A 544 -22.87 -2.21 -5.51
C ALA A 544 -22.46 -3.68 -5.35
N ARG A 545 -23.46 -4.58 -5.35
CA ARG A 545 -23.24 -6.03 -5.35
C ARG A 545 -22.46 -6.50 -6.58
N ASN A 546 -22.80 -6.01 -7.78
CA ASN A 546 -22.09 -6.38 -9.00
C ASN A 546 -20.59 -6.02 -8.94
N GLN A 547 -20.24 -4.87 -8.37
CA GLN A 547 -18.85 -4.46 -8.16
C GLN A 547 -18.14 -5.35 -7.13
N MET A 548 -18.80 -5.66 -6.02
CA MET A 548 -18.28 -6.58 -5.00
C MET A 548 -18.00 -7.96 -5.60
N GLU A 549 -18.92 -8.49 -6.42
CA GLU A 549 -18.76 -9.80 -7.08
C GLU A 549 -17.59 -9.80 -8.07
N SER A 550 -17.37 -8.71 -8.82
CA SER A 550 -16.15 -8.53 -9.62
C SER A 550 -14.89 -8.58 -8.75
N LEU A 551 -14.87 -7.84 -7.62
CA LEU A 551 -13.72 -7.83 -6.71
C LEU A 551 -13.48 -9.23 -6.12
N LEU A 552 -14.53 -9.90 -5.67
CA LEU A 552 -14.47 -11.27 -5.14
C LEU A 552 -13.85 -12.22 -6.16
N CYS A 553 -14.22 -12.12 -7.44
CA CYS A 553 -13.62 -12.92 -8.50
C CYS A 553 -12.15 -12.61 -8.74
N LEU A 554 -11.77 -11.33 -8.78
CA LEU A 554 -10.37 -10.93 -8.88
C LEU A 554 -9.56 -11.50 -7.70
N LEU A 555 -10.03 -11.31 -6.47
CA LEU A 555 -9.34 -11.78 -5.26
C LEU A 555 -9.29 -13.30 -5.14
N SER A 556 -10.29 -14.02 -5.67
CA SER A 556 -10.32 -15.48 -5.68
C SER A 556 -9.14 -16.12 -6.43
N GLN A 557 -8.49 -15.36 -7.34
CA GLN A 557 -7.28 -15.79 -8.04
C GLN A 557 -6.03 -15.73 -7.16
N GLY A 558 -6.07 -15.00 -6.04
CA GLY A 558 -5.01 -14.93 -5.04
C GLY A 558 -5.24 -15.88 -3.85
N GLU A 559 -6.48 -15.98 -3.40
CA GLU A 559 -6.89 -16.86 -2.30
C GLU A 559 -8.37 -17.25 -2.42
N THR A 560 -8.71 -18.51 -2.17
CA THR A 560 -10.11 -18.96 -2.17
C THR A 560 -10.88 -18.41 -0.96
N PRO A 561 -11.95 -17.61 -1.18
CA PRO A 561 -12.77 -17.08 -0.09
C PRO A 561 -13.68 -18.15 0.51
N LYS A 562 -14.03 -17.98 1.79
CA LYS A 562 -15.12 -18.71 2.47
C LYS A 562 -16.34 -17.80 2.57
N ASP A 563 -17.49 -18.27 2.09
CA ASP A 563 -18.78 -17.62 2.38
C ASP A 563 -19.16 -17.98 3.83
N ILE A 564 -19.09 -17.00 4.74
CA ILE A 564 -19.27 -17.21 6.18
C ILE A 564 -20.61 -16.68 6.69
N HIS A 565 -21.32 -15.88 5.90
CA HIS A 565 -22.63 -15.37 6.24
C HIS A 565 -23.42 -15.03 4.99
N LYS A 566 -24.69 -15.47 4.97
CA LYS A 566 -25.68 -15.16 3.96
C LYS A 566 -27.06 -15.08 4.64
N ASP A 567 -27.78 -13.98 4.44
CA ASP A 567 -29.17 -13.87 4.88
C ASP A 567 -30.14 -14.60 3.93
N SER A 568 -31.40 -14.76 4.35
CA SER A 568 -32.40 -15.54 3.61
C SER A 568 -32.71 -14.99 2.20
N GLU A 569 -32.54 -13.69 2.01
CA GLU A 569 -32.81 -12.99 0.75
C GLU A 569 -31.56 -12.69 -0.08
N ASP A 570 -30.38 -13.13 0.38
CA ASP A 570 -29.11 -12.88 -0.30
C ASP A 570 -28.71 -11.39 -0.40
N ARG A 571 -29.28 -10.54 0.47
CA ARG A 571 -29.03 -9.11 0.55
C ARG A 571 -27.77 -8.79 1.37
N PHE A 572 -27.44 -9.60 2.36
CA PHE A 572 -26.27 -9.44 3.20
C PHE A 572 -25.38 -10.67 3.05
N ARG A 573 -24.16 -10.46 2.54
CA ARG A 573 -23.16 -11.53 2.47
C ARG A 573 -21.81 -11.11 3.01
N THR A 574 -21.11 -12.07 3.60
CA THR A 574 -19.74 -11.90 4.09
C THR A 574 -18.85 -13.03 3.58
N PHE A 575 -17.78 -12.65 2.90
CA PHE A 575 -16.72 -13.53 2.45
C PHE A 575 -15.45 -13.28 3.27
N TYR A 576 -14.81 -14.36 3.71
CA TYR A 576 -13.61 -14.32 4.54
C TYR A 576 -12.44 -15.00 3.82
N PHE A 577 -11.28 -14.35 3.84
CA PHE A 577 -10.01 -14.82 3.26
C PHE A 577 -9.07 -15.22 4.42
N PRO A 578 -9.01 -16.52 4.80
CA PRO A 578 -8.38 -16.94 6.05
C PRO A 578 -6.89 -16.62 6.19
N SER A 579 -6.13 -16.73 5.10
CA SER A 579 -4.68 -16.56 5.07
C SER A 579 -4.27 -15.10 5.24
N HIS A 580 -5.16 -14.18 4.87
CA HIS A 580 -4.96 -12.74 5.00
C HIS A 580 -5.80 -12.11 6.10
N ASN A 581 -6.64 -12.87 6.80
CA ASN A 581 -7.60 -12.33 7.77
C ASN A 581 -8.39 -11.13 7.18
N PHE A 582 -8.76 -11.21 5.90
CA PHE A 582 -9.45 -10.14 5.19
C PHE A 582 -10.93 -10.48 5.04
N THR A 583 -11.81 -9.51 5.27
CA THR A 583 -13.26 -9.69 5.16
C THR A 583 -13.84 -8.78 4.09
N LEU A 584 -14.56 -9.36 3.14
CA LEU A 584 -15.26 -8.66 2.07
C LEU A 584 -16.78 -8.84 2.26
N MET A 585 -17.52 -7.73 2.28
CA MET A 585 -18.94 -7.73 2.59
C MET A 585 -19.76 -7.03 1.50
N VAL A 586 -21.00 -7.44 1.34
CA VAL A 586 -22.04 -6.64 0.66
C VAL A 586 -23.22 -6.44 1.61
N CYS A 587 -23.70 -5.20 1.66
CA CYS A 587 -24.85 -4.78 2.46
C CYS A 587 -25.86 -4.13 1.51
N TRP A 588 -26.85 -4.92 1.07
CA TRP A 588 -27.75 -4.45 0.04
C TRP A 588 -28.82 -3.50 0.60
N THR A 589 -28.93 -2.32 0.00
CA THR A 589 -29.97 -1.32 0.29
C THR A 589 -30.40 -0.62 -0.99
N LYS A 590 -31.71 -0.39 -1.13
CA LYS A 590 -32.29 0.24 -2.32
C LYS A 590 -31.97 1.74 -2.39
N PHE A 591 -32.02 2.41 -1.23
CA PHE A 591 -32.12 3.86 -1.15
C PHE A 591 -31.17 4.52 -0.13
N LEU A 592 -30.44 3.74 0.71
CA LEU A 592 -29.75 4.20 1.94
C LEU A 592 -30.71 4.70 3.04
N ALA A 593 -31.69 5.52 2.66
CA ALA A 593 -32.80 5.92 3.50
C ALA A 593 -33.77 4.75 3.75
N PHE A 594 -34.45 4.79 4.89
CA PHE A 594 -35.54 3.87 5.22
C PHE A 594 -36.66 4.01 4.20
N ALA A 595 -37.16 2.87 3.70
CA ALA A 595 -38.24 2.85 2.75
C ALA A 595 -39.16 1.64 2.96
N GLU A 596 -40.46 1.87 2.74
CA GLU A 596 -41.49 0.85 2.84
C GLU A 596 -42.14 0.63 1.48
N GLU A 597 -42.32 -0.63 1.08
CA GLU A 597 -43.01 -0.96 -0.16
C GLU A 597 -44.51 -0.70 0.01
N LYS A 598 -45.07 0.11 -0.88
CA LYS A 598 -46.49 0.47 -0.88
C LYS A 598 -47.31 -0.67 -1.46
N LYS A 599 -48.25 -1.20 -0.69
CA LYS A 599 -49.25 -2.15 -1.18
C LYS A 599 -50.35 -1.39 -1.92
N ILE A 600 -50.47 -1.63 -3.22
CA ILE A 600 -51.54 -1.07 -4.06
C ILE A 600 -52.52 -2.22 -4.35
N ASN A 601 -53.79 -2.05 -4.00
CA ASN A 601 -54.84 -3.08 -4.14
C ASN A 601 -54.46 -4.44 -3.50
N GLY A 602 -53.76 -4.43 -2.35
CA GLY A 602 -53.31 -5.64 -1.65
C GLY A 602 -52.09 -6.33 -2.27
N SER A 603 -51.51 -5.80 -3.35
CA SER A 603 -50.37 -6.34 -4.08
C SER A 603 -49.18 -5.39 -4.02
N THR A 604 -47.96 -5.95 -3.95
CA THR A 604 -46.69 -5.19 -4.05
C THR A 604 -46.14 -5.14 -5.48
N ARG A 605 -46.88 -5.66 -6.48
CA ARG A 605 -46.39 -5.87 -7.86
C ARG A 605 -45.94 -4.59 -8.58
N ASP A 606 -46.37 -3.43 -8.14
CA ASP A 606 -46.06 -2.16 -8.80
C ASP A 606 -44.67 -1.61 -8.40
N GLY A 607 -44.03 -2.17 -7.36
CA GLY A 607 -42.68 -1.81 -6.96
C GLY A 607 -42.51 -0.33 -6.56
N VAL A 608 -43.55 0.24 -5.93
CA VAL A 608 -43.64 1.63 -5.49
C VAL A 608 -43.26 1.72 -4.01
N PHE A 609 -42.45 2.72 -3.62
CA PHE A 609 -41.97 2.87 -2.25
C PHE A 609 -42.35 4.21 -1.63
N ASN A 610 -42.59 4.21 -0.33
CA ASN A 610 -42.54 5.40 0.52
C ASN A 610 -41.11 5.51 1.08
N ILE A 611 -40.36 6.53 0.67
CA ILE A 611 -38.95 6.75 1.04
C ILE A 611 -38.89 7.88 2.06
N HIS A 612 -38.32 7.63 3.22
CA HIS A 612 -38.19 8.60 4.32
C HIS A 612 -36.79 9.23 4.31
N LEU A 613 -36.67 10.42 3.70
CA LEU A 613 -35.39 11.09 3.43
C LEU A 613 -34.69 11.66 4.67
N ASP A 614 -35.33 11.58 5.84
CA ASP A 614 -34.84 11.96 7.16
C ASP A 614 -34.51 10.75 8.06
N ARG A 615 -34.73 9.52 7.60
CA ARG A 615 -34.58 8.30 8.39
C ARG A 615 -33.62 7.32 7.73
N ILE A 616 -32.57 6.92 8.44
CA ILE A 616 -31.59 5.95 7.94
C ILE A 616 -32.17 4.54 7.94
N ASP A 617 -31.81 3.72 6.96
CA ASP A 617 -32.09 2.28 7.00
C ASP A 617 -31.09 1.56 7.93
N ASN A 618 -31.55 1.20 9.13
CA ASN A 618 -30.73 0.55 10.15
C ASN A 618 -30.12 -0.79 9.70
N ASN A 619 -30.70 -1.47 8.70
CA ASN A 619 -30.23 -2.78 8.27
C ASN A 619 -28.78 -2.73 7.76
N TRP A 620 -28.42 -1.68 7.02
CA TRP A 620 -27.04 -1.47 6.58
C TRP A 620 -26.25 -0.59 7.56
N ALA A 621 -26.87 0.38 8.23
CA ALA A 621 -26.15 1.29 9.12
C ALA A 621 -25.42 0.56 10.25
N GLN A 622 -26.01 -0.50 10.81
CA GLN A 622 -25.38 -1.32 11.85
C GLN A 622 -24.11 -2.06 11.38
N THR A 623 -23.95 -2.28 10.07
CA THR A 623 -22.78 -3.02 9.55
C THR A 623 -21.52 -2.17 9.50
N LEU A 624 -21.64 -0.85 9.71
CA LEU A 624 -20.49 0.06 9.78
C LEU A 624 -19.57 -0.23 10.98
N HIS A 625 -20.08 -0.94 12.00
CA HIS A 625 -19.35 -1.22 13.23
C HIS A 625 -18.17 -2.16 12.93
N GLY A 626 -16.96 -1.65 13.14
CA GLY A 626 -15.72 -2.39 12.90
C GLY A 626 -15.30 -2.51 11.43
N LEU A 627 -15.88 -1.73 10.51
CA LEU A 627 -15.33 -1.59 9.16
C LEU A 627 -14.06 -0.72 9.16
N ASP A 628 -13.12 -1.07 8.29
CA ASP A 628 -11.99 -0.21 7.93
C ASP A 628 -12.32 0.60 6.66
N TYR A 629 -13.07 -0.01 5.74
CA TYR A 629 -13.41 0.57 4.45
C TYR A 629 -14.89 0.36 4.09
N ALA A 630 -15.53 1.38 3.55
CA ALA A 630 -16.90 1.32 3.04
C ALA A 630 -16.98 1.93 1.64
N VAL A 631 -17.65 1.25 0.70
CA VAL A 631 -17.96 1.78 -0.64
C VAL A 631 -19.47 1.92 -0.76
N ILE A 632 -19.97 3.16 -0.78
CA ILE A 632 -21.39 3.48 -0.80
C ILE A 632 -21.84 3.81 -2.24
N SER A 633 -22.91 3.16 -2.70
CA SER A 633 -23.49 3.46 -4.00
C SER A 633 -24.95 3.01 -4.18
N VAL A 634 -25.87 3.94 -4.42
CA VAL A 634 -27.28 3.65 -4.76
C VAL A 634 -27.75 4.60 -5.83
N SER A 635 -28.53 4.14 -6.83
CA SER A 635 -29.19 5.07 -7.78
C SER A 635 -30.36 4.46 -8.55
N HIS A 636 -30.32 3.16 -8.91
CA HIS A 636 -31.25 2.63 -9.91
C HIS A 636 -32.69 2.44 -9.39
N TRP A 637 -32.88 2.30 -8.09
CA TRP A 637 -34.22 2.16 -7.50
C TRP A 637 -35.02 3.46 -7.49
N TYR A 638 -34.39 4.60 -7.75
CA TYR A 638 -35.08 5.89 -7.90
C TYR A 638 -35.76 6.05 -9.27
N PHE A 639 -35.39 5.25 -10.29
CA PHE A 639 -35.96 5.31 -11.64
C PHE A 639 -37.32 4.60 -11.77
N ARG A 640 -38.23 4.91 -10.85
CA ARG A 640 -39.61 4.40 -10.81
C ARG A 640 -40.45 5.33 -9.95
N LYS A 641 -41.76 5.12 -9.97
CA LYS A 641 -42.69 5.86 -9.13
C LYS A 641 -42.37 5.63 -7.65
N ASN A 642 -42.05 6.70 -6.93
CA ASN A 642 -41.76 6.68 -5.50
C ASN A 642 -42.36 7.91 -4.81
N TYR A 643 -42.76 7.76 -3.55
CA TYR A 643 -43.26 8.85 -2.71
C TYR A 643 -42.21 9.23 -1.68
N LEU A 644 -41.98 10.53 -1.51
CA LEU A 644 -40.90 11.07 -0.68
C LEU A 644 -41.49 11.69 0.59
N TYR A 645 -40.98 11.25 1.73
CA TYR A 645 -41.40 11.70 3.05
C TYR A 645 -40.24 12.36 3.79
N GLU A 646 -40.55 13.39 4.58
CA GLU A 646 -39.63 14.04 5.53
C GLU A 646 -40.46 14.48 6.75
N GLY A 647 -40.00 14.21 7.97
CA GLY A 647 -40.77 14.51 9.19
C GLY A 647 -42.10 13.76 9.29
N GLY A 648 -42.22 12.61 8.62
CA GLY A 648 -43.48 11.85 8.51
C GLY A 648 -44.52 12.44 7.56
N GLN A 649 -44.23 13.55 6.86
CA GLN A 649 -45.12 14.19 5.91
C GLN A 649 -44.72 13.85 4.47
N LEU A 650 -45.71 13.66 3.59
CA LEU A 650 -45.48 13.51 2.15
C LEU A 650 -45.08 14.87 1.57
N ILE A 651 -43.83 15.01 1.14
CA ILE A 651 -43.30 16.27 0.59
C ILE A 651 -43.34 16.32 -0.95
N GLY A 652 -43.46 15.16 -1.59
CA GLY A 652 -43.46 15.04 -3.04
C GLY A 652 -43.27 13.61 -3.51
N CYS A 653 -42.94 13.45 -4.79
CA CYS A 653 -42.78 12.15 -5.42
C CYS A 653 -41.69 12.16 -6.51
N ILE A 654 -41.50 11.01 -7.14
CA ILE A 654 -40.77 10.82 -8.39
C ILE A 654 -41.73 10.13 -9.37
N TYR A 655 -41.83 10.62 -10.60
CA TYR A 655 -42.66 10.04 -11.67
C TYR A 655 -44.12 9.83 -11.24
N CYS A 656 -44.72 10.85 -10.65
CA CYS A 656 -46.10 10.82 -10.24
C CYS A 656 -46.91 11.96 -10.86
N GLU A 657 -48.21 11.72 -11.03
CA GLU A 657 -49.16 12.66 -11.64
C GLU A 657 -50.33 12.94 -10.68
N GLU A 658 -50.11 12.78 -9.36
CA GLU A 658 -51.17 13.03 -8.39
C GLU A 658 -51.44 14.53 -8.18
N PRO A 659 -52.73 14.95 -8.11
CA PRO A 659 -53.08 16.31 -7.74
C PRO A 659 -52.50 16.68 -6.37
N ASN A 660 -51.84 17.82 -6.28
CA ASN A 660 -51.23 18.38 -5.06
C ASN A 660 -50.02 17.62 -4.49
N VAL A 661 -49.40 16.71 -5.24
CA VAL A 661 -48.10 16.10 -4.87
C VAL A 661 -47.06 16.52 -5.91
N PRO A 662 -46.09 17.38 -5.57
CA PRO A 662 -45.09 17.82 -6.55
C PRO A 662 -44.14 16.67 -6.91
N ASP A 663 -43.85 16.50 -8.20
CA ASP A 663 -42.73 15.67 -8.65
C ASP A 663 -41.42 16.43 -8.41
N LEU A 664 -40.65 15.95 -7.44
CA LEU A 664 -39.36 16.55 -7.04
C LEU A 664 -38.20 15.96 -7.85
N GLY A 665 -38.44 14.89 -8.61
CA GLY A 665 -37.46 14.24 -9.46
C GLY A 665 -36.40 13.41 -8.72
N ILE A 666 -35.68 12.62 -9.51
CA ILE A 666 -34.58 11.77 -9.04
C ILE A 666 -33.41 12.57 -8.45
N PRO A 667 -32.94 13.67 -9.10
CA PRO A 667 -31.89 14.55 -8.56
C PRO A 667 -32.06 14.91 -7.08
N PHE A 668 -33.27 15.38 -6.71
CA PHE A 668 -33.60 15.80 -5.36
C PHE A 668 -33.52 14.64 -4.35
N ALA A 669 -34.13 13.50 -4.69
CA ALA A 669 -34.16 12.34 -3.81
C ALA A 669 -32.75 11.76 -3.57
N ILE A 670 -31.91 11.70 -4.61
CA ILE A 670 -30.52 11.27 -4.51
C ILE A 670 -29.70 12.24 -3.65
N GLU A 671 -29.82 13.55 -3.85
CA GLU A 671 -29.12 14.56 -3.05
C GLU A 671 -29.42 14.38 -1.55
N LYS A 672 -30.71 14.23 -1.21
CA LYS A 672 -31.17 14.04 0.17
C LYS A 672 -30.69 12.72 0.77
N ALA A 673 -30.85 11.61 0.06
CA ALA A 673 -30.52 10.28 0.58
C ALA A 673 -29.00 10.07 0.77
N PHE A 674 -28.17 10.50 -0.18
CA PHE A 674 -26.72 10.47 0.01
C PHE A 674 -26.27 11.44 1.11
N GLY A 675 -26.90 12.62 1.21
CA GLY A 675 -26.62 13.56 2.29
C GLY A 675 -26.92 12.95 3.65
N LEU A 676 -28.05 12.26 3.79
CA LEU A 676 -28.40 11.53 5.00
C LEU A 676 -27.39 10.42 5.31
N GLY A 677 -27.11 9.55 4.33
CA GLY A 677 -26.23 8.40 4.51
C GLY A 677 -24.79 8.79 4.88
N LEU A 678 -24.20 9.76 4.18
CA LEU A 678 -22.84 10.20 4.44
C LEU A 678 -22.70 10.96 5.77
N ARG A 679 -23.69 11.79 6.14
CA ARG A 679 -23.73 12.41 7.48
C ARG A 679 -23.79 11.34 8.58
N TYR A 680 -24.64 10.33 8.40
CA TYR A 680 -24.72 9.23 9.36
C TYR A 680 -23.37 8.52 9.55
N VAL A 681 -22.63 8.26 8.47
CA VAL A 681 -21.28 7.66 8.56
C VAL A 681 -20.28 8.59 9.25
N ASN A 682 -20.32 9.89 8.91
CA ASN A 682 -19.45 10.91 9.50
C ASN A 682 -19.65 11.00 11.01
N ASP A 683 -20.90 11.02 11.45
CA ASP A 683 -21.30 11.24 12.84
C ASP A 683 -21.29 9.93 13.66
N CYS A 684 -20.97 8.79 13.05
CA CYS A 684 -20.96 7.49 13.69
C CYS A 684 -19.79 7.34 14.70
N LYS A 685 -20.12 7.53 15.98
CA LYS A 685 -19.18 7.44 17.12
C LYS A 685 -18.71 6.02 17.42
N GLU A 686 -19.55 5.02 17.13
CA GLU A 686 -19.23 3.59 17.35
C GLU A 686 -18.42 2.97 16.21
N CYS A 687 -18.32 3.68 15.08
CA CYS A 687 -17.54 3.25 13.92
C CYS A 687 -16.05 3.55 14.12
N ASN A 688 -15.19 2.77 13.47
CA ASN A 688 -13.72 2.96 13.52
C ASN A 688 -13.34 4.42 13.23
N LYS A 689 -12.50 5.03 14.08
CA LYS A 689 -12.03 6.41 13.88
C LYS A 689 -11.37 6.58 12.53
N GLY A 690 -10.60 5.59 12.07
CA GLY A 690 -9.92 5.62 10.77
C GLY A 690 -10.75 5.11 9.57
N LEU A 691 -12.08 4.98 9.70
CA LEU A 691 -12.94 4.49 8.62
C LEU A 691 -12.77 5.35 7.35
N VAL A 692 -12.41 4.70 6.25
CA VAL A 692 -12.31 5.30 4.93
C VAL A 692 -13.58 4.97 4.14
N THR A 693 -14.33 6.00 3.75
CA THR A 693 -15.61 5.86 3.05
C THR A 693 -15.49 6.42 1.63
N LEU A 694 -15.82 5.59 0.64
CA LEU A 694 -15.83 5.97 -0.76
C LEU A 694 -17.26 6.09 -1.25
N LEU A 695 -17.58 7.18 -1.92
CA LEU A 695 -18.80 7.24 -2.74
C LEU A 695 -18.42 6.81 -4.16
N ARG A 696 -19.05 5.76 -4.68
CA ARG A 696 -18.95 5.42 -6.11
C ARG A 696 -20.06 6.13 -6.88
N THR A 697 -19.68 6.87 -7.92
CA THR A 697 -20.63 7.62 -8.75
C THR A 697 -21.56 6.71 -9.55
N TYR A 698 -22.56 7.33 -10.18
CA TYR A 698 -23.62 6.70 -10.95
C TYR A 698 -23.08 5.72 -12.02
N SER A 699 -23.68 4.53 -12.08
CA SER A 699 -23.43 3.56 -13.14
C SER A 699 -24.47 3.73 -14.25
N PRO A 700 -24.09 4.07 -15.49
CA PRO A 700 -25.03 4.25 -16.58
C PRO A 700 -25.73 2.95 -17.00
N SER A 701 -26.95 3.09 -17.47
CA SER A 701 -27.67 2.06 -18.22
C SER A 701 -27.70 2.47 -19.70
N HIS A 702 -27.57 1.52 -20.62
CA HIS A 702 -27.50 1.82 -22.06
C HIS A 702 -28.66 1.19 -22.83
N PHE A 703 -29.89 1.56 -22.49
CA PHE A 703 -31.05 1.12 -23.26
C PHE A 703 -31.19 1.93 -24.56
N GLU A 704 -31.28 1.22 -25.68
CA GLU A 704 -31.60 1.76 -27.00
C GLU A 704 -32.98 1.27 -27.43
N HIS A 705 -33.73 2.11 -28.14
CA HIS A 705 -35.03 1.80 -28.75
C HIS A 705 -36.13 1.34 -27.76
N GLY A 706 -36.07 1.80 -26.51
CA GLY A 706 -37.10 1.55 -25.50
C GLY A 706 -36.53 1.62 -24.09
N SER A 707 -37.40 1.59 -23.08
CA SER A 707 -37.01 1.46 -21.67
C SER A 707 -36.79 -0.01 -21.29
N TRP A 708 -36.35 -0.24 -20.05
CA TRP A 708 -36.15 -1.59 -19.48
C TRP A 708 -37.40 -2.49 -19.58
N ASN A 709 -38.60 -1.92 -19.44
CA ASN A 709 -39.89 -2.61 -19.56
C ASN A 709 -40.57 -2.38 -20.92
N GLY A 710 -40.05 -1.47 -21.76
CA GLY A 710 -40.61 -1.08 -23.06
C GLY A 710 -39.95 -1.75 -24.26
N GLY A 711 -39.15 -2.80 -24.05
CA GLY A 711 -38.46 -3.53 -25.13
C GLY A 711 -37.10 -2.96 -25.52
N GLY A 712 -36.50 -2.10 -24.69
CA GLY A 712 -35.17 -1.56 -24.88
C GLY A 712 -34.10 -2.66 -24.96
N LYS A 713 -33.00 -2.36 -25.67
CA LYS A 713 -31.90 -3.29 -25.97
C LYS A 713 -30.54 -2.63 -25.78
N CYS A 714 -29.49 -3.41 -25.65
CA CYS A 714 -28.09 -2.96 -25.53
C CYS A 714 -27.20 -3.89 -26.36
N ASN A 715 -27.44 -3.91 -27.68
CA ASN A 715 -26.82 -4.89 -28.58
C ASN A 715 -25.44 -4.47 -29.10
N ARG A 716 -24.87 -3.37 -28.58
CA ARG A 716 -23.56 -2.90 -29.02
C ARG A 716 -22.48 -3.87 -28.59
N THR A 717 -21.49 -4.06 -29.46
CA THR A 717 -20.34 -4.94 -29.23
C THR A 717 -19.02 -4.16 -29.14
N SER A 718 -19.09 -2.83 -29.22
CA SER A 718 -17.94 -1.93 -29.13
C SER A 718 -18.25 -0.70 -28.27
N PRO A 719 -17.25 -0.11 -27.61
CA PRO A 719 -17.43 1.06 -26.78
C PRO A 719 -17.73 2.32 -27.62
N TYR A 720 -18.29 3.32 -26.97
CA TYR A 720 -18.36 4.67 -27.52
C TYR A 720 -17.00 5.36 -27.45
N THR A 721 -16.74 6.21 -28.43
CA THR A 721 -15.75 7.29 -28.32
C THR A 721 -16.31 8.42 -27.45
N GLU A 722 -15.44 9.24 -26.87
CA GLU A 722 -15.84 10.38 -26.05
C GLU A 722 -16.81 11.34 -26.78
N LYS A 723 -16.64 11.50 -28.10
CA LYS A 723 -17.50 12.36 -28.94
C LYS A 723 -18.92 11.81 -29.14
N GLN A 724 -19.11 10.51 -28.96
CA GLN A 724 -20.41 9.86 -29.09
C GLN A 724 -21.23 9.94 -27.80
N VAL A 725 -20.60 10.31 -26.68
CA VAL A 725 -21.27 10.43 -25.39
C VAL A 725 -21.69 11.88 -25.17
N ASN A 726 -22.98 12.09 -24.95
CA ASN A 726 -23.45 13.39 -24.51
C ASN A 726 -23.26 13.53 -22.99
N PHE A 727 -22.22 14.25 -22.57
CA PHE A 727 -22.02 14.61 -21.17
C PHE A 727 -22.83 15.85 -20.75
N ALA A 728 -23.21 16.70 -21.70
CA ALA A 728 -23.92 17.95 -21.43
C ALA A 728 -25.44 17.76 -21.55
N GLY A 729 -26.16 17.96 -20.45
CA GLY A 729 -27.62 17.82 -20.43
C GLY A 729 -28.12 16.38 -20.44
N ASN A 730 -27.28 15.42 -20.03
CA ASN A 730 -27.70 14.04 -19.82
C ASN A 730 -27.91 13.73 -18.33
N SER A 731 -28.96 12.97 -18.01
CA SER A 731 -29.39 12.64 -16.65
C SER A 731 -28.31 11.94 -15.85
N GLU A 732 -27.52 11.05 -16.46
CA GLU A 732 -26.44 10.32 -15.79
C GLU A 732 -25.33 11.25 -15.31
N TRP A 733 -25.00 12.28 -16.09
CA TRP A 733 -23.99 13.28 -15.71
C TRP A 733 -24.50 14.20 -14.61
N GLU A 734 -25.78 14.56 -14.64
CA GLU A 734 -26.43 15.32 -13.58
C GLU A 734 -26.40 14.56 -12.24
N LEU A 735 -26.78 13.28 -12.23
CA LEU A 735 -26.75 12.45 -11.02
C LEU A 735 -25.33 12.31 -10.46
N ARG A 736 -24.33 12.12 -11.33
CA ARG A 736 -22.92 12.14 -10.93
C ARG A 736 -22.54 13.47 -10.27
N ASN A 737 -22.91 14.60 -10.87
CA ASN A 737 -22.57 15.92 -10.32
C ASN A 737 -23.18 16.14 -8.95
N ILE A 738 -24.41 15.68 -8.72
CA ILE A 738 -25.09 15.75 -7.43
C ILE A 738 -24.35 14.89 -6.40
N GLN A 739 -24.02 13.64 -6.73
CA GLN A 739 -23.27 12.75 -5.86
C GLN A 739 -21.91 13.34 -5.45
N VAL A 740 -21.17 13.91 -6.41
CA VAL A 740 -19.89 14.60 -6.16
C VAL A 740 -20.12 15.81 -5.25
N LYS A 741 -21.11 16.66 -5.55
CA LYS A 741 -21.44 17.85 -4.74
C LYS A 741 -21.74 17.48 -3.28
N VAL A 742 -22.55 16.44 -3.06
CA VAL A 742 -22.90 15.97 -1.71
C VAL A 742 -21.66 15.48 -0.97
N LEU A 743 -20.82 14.66 -1.61
CA LEU A 743 -19.59 14.18 -0.98
C LEU A 743 -18.66 15.33 -0.60
N GLU A 744 -18.43 16.30 -1.49
CA GLU A 744 -17.58 17.46 -1.23
C GLU A 744 -18.09 18.28 -0.03
N SER A 745 -19.40 18.36 0.17
CA SER A 745 -19.97 19.03 1.35
C SER A 745 -19.56 18.37 2.67
N ILE A 746 -19.38 17.04 2.69
CA ILE A 746 -18.94 16.27 3.86
C ILE A 746 -17.42 16.34 4.01
N LYS A 747 -16.67 16.26 2.91
CA LYS A 747 -15.19 16.38 2.91
C LYS A 747 -14.67 17.68 3.50
N ASN A 748 -15.47 18.75 3.46
CA ASN A 748 -15.13 20.04 4.05
C ASN A 748 -15.33 20.10 5.58
N LYS A 749 -16.03 19.12 6.16
CA LYS A 749 -16.30 19.05 7.61
C LYS A 749 -16.26 17.60 8.12
N PRO A 750 -15.15 16.86 7.93
CA PRO A 750 -15.05 15.49 8.39
C PRO A 750 -14.90 15.46 9.91
N GLU A 751 -15.56 14.51 10.56
CA GLU A 751 -15.28 14.18 11.96
C GLU A 751 -13.86 13.62 12.11
N VAL A 752 -13.26 13.83 13.29
CA VAL A 752 -11.84 13.54 13.53
C VAL A 752 -11.51 12.07 13.20
N GLY A 753 -10.59 11.89 12.24
CA GLY A 753 -10.10 10.59 11.78
C GLY A 753 -10.87 9.98 10.60
N LYS A 754 -12.11 10.43 10.33
CA LYS A 754 -12.92 9.91 9.21
C LYS A 754 -12.39 10.45 7.89
N ARG A 755 -12.38 9.60 6.86
CA ARG A 755 -11.91 9.97 5.52
C ARG A 755 -12.96 9.66 4.48
N PHE A 756 -13.20 10.63 3.58
CA PHE A 756 -14.20 10.51 2.52
C PHE A 756 -13.54 10.75 1.17
N GLU A 757 -13.75 9.84 0.22
CA GLU A 757 -13.23 9.97 -1.13
C GLU A 757 -14.21 9.57 -2.22
N ILE A 758 -13.94 10.05 -3.43
CA ILE A 758 -14.74 9.75 -4.62
C ILE A 758 -14.12 8.58 -5.40
N LEU A 759 -14.98 7.66 -5.84
CA LEU A 759 -14.67 6.67 -6.86
C LEU A 759 -15.51 7.00 -8.11
N ASP A 760 -14.99 7.90 -8.96
CA ASP A 760 -15.75 8.43 -10.08
C ASP A 760 -15.63 7.56 -11.34
N ILE A 761 -16.62 6.69 -11.53
CA ILE A 761 -16.68 5.74 -12.65
C ILE A 761 -17.56 6.23 -13.80
N THR A 762 -18.46 7.19 -13.57
CA THR A 762 -19.54 7.53 -14.53
C THR A 762 -18.99 7.87 -15.90
N LYS A 763 -17.97 8.74 -16.00
CA LYS A 763 -17.38 9.12 -17.29
C LYS A 763 -16.90 7.91 -18.08
N ALA A 764 -16.08 7.07 -17.45
CA ALA A 764 -15.53 5.88 -18.09
C ALA A 764 -16.67 4.95 -18.55
N MET A 765 -17.69 4.75 -17.72
CA MET A 765 -18.73 3.76 -18.00
C MET A 765 -19.79 4.24 -18.98
N MET A 766 -20.02 5.56 -19.13
CA MET A 766 -20.89 6.08 -20.18
C MET A 766 -20.37 5.76 -21.59
N MET A 767 -19.09 5.38 -21.70
CA MET A 767 -18.48 4.95 -22.95
C MET A 767 -18.58 3.43 -23.18
N ARG A 768 -19.24 2.67 -22.30
CA ARG A 768 -19.22 1.19 -22.32
C ARG A 768 -20.59 0.54 -22.55
N PRO A 769 -21.36 0.93 -23.58
CA PRO A 769 -22.64 0.27 -23.88
C PRO A 769 -22.47 -1.23 -24.23
N ASP A 770 -21.25 -1.64 -24.60
CA ASP A 770 -20.88 -3.01 -24.91
C ASP A 770 -20.72 -3.92 -23.68
N GLY A 771 -20.67 -3.38 -22.47
CA GLY A 771 -20.37 -4.15 -21.26
C GLY A 771 -21.54 -4.88 -20.62
N HIS A 772 -22.77 -4.67 -21.11
CA HIS A 772 -24.00 -5.15 -20.45
C HIS A 772 -24.37 -6.59 -20.85
N PRO A 773 -25.04 -7.37 -19.98
CA PRO A 773 -25.48 -8.71 -20.31
C PRO A 773 -26.46 -8.81 -21.49
N GLY A 774 -27.33 -7.82 -21.70
CA GLY A 774 -28.34 -7.88 -22.75
C GLY A 774 -29.29 -9.05 -22.52
N LEU A 775 -29.35 -10.02 -23.44
CA LEU A 775 -30.16 -11.24 -23.27
C LEU A 775 -29.43 -12.37 -22.50
N HIS A 776 -28.13 -12.21 -22.22
CA HIS A 776 -27.25 -13.28 -21.77
C HIS A 776 -27.09 -13.35 -20.24
N TRP A 777 -28.18 -13.52 -19.49
CA TRP A 777 -28.13 -13.43 -18.01
C TRP A 777 -29.13 -14.33 -17.27
N ASN A 778 -29.44 -15.51 -17.81
CA ASN A 778 -30.44 -16.43 -17.26
C ASN A 778 -31.86 -15.83 -17.13
N ASN A 779 -32.40 -15.40 -18.27
CA ASN A 779 -33.64 -14.60 -18.37
C ASN A 779 -34.95 -15.41 -18.21
N LEU A 780 -34.93 -16.54 -17.49
CA LEU A 780 -36.11 -17.42 -17.39
C LEU A 780 -37.29 -16.75 -16.66
N TYR A 781 -37.00 -15.88 -15.68
CA TYR A 781 -38.02 -15.21 -14.87
C TYR A 781 -38.50 -13.87 -15.43
N MET A 782 -37.72 -13.25 -16.33
CA MET A 782 -37.97 -11.91 -16.86
C MET A 782 -38.43 -11.92 -18.32
N LYS A 783 -39.00 -13.04 -18.79
CA LYS A 783 -39.68 -13.19 -20.09
C LYS A 783 -38.87 -12.70 -21.31
N GLY A 784 -37.54 -12.68 -21.26
CA GLY A 784 -36.73 -12.23 -22.39
C GLY A 784 -36.34 -10.74 -22.39
N HIS A 785 -36.56 -9.99 -21.30
CA HIS A 785 -36.11 -8.58 -21.19
C HIS A 785 -34.59 -8.43 -21.15
N ASN A 786 -34.04 -7.40 -21.79
CA ASN A 786 -32.60 -7.13 -21.76
C ASN A 786 -32.17 -6.53 -20.41
N ASP A 787 -31.07 -7.02 -19.85
CA ASP A 787 -30.37 -6.33 -18.75
C ASP A 787 -29.32 -5.40 -19.35
N CYS A 788 -29.68 -4.12 -19.42
CA CYS A 788 -28.80 -3.03 -19.86
C CYS A 788 -28.39 -2.11 -18.71
N THR A 789 -28.47 -2.63 -17.47
CA THR A 789 -28.17 -1.89 -16.24
C THR A 789 -26.97 -2.48 -15.51
N HIS A 790 -26.90 -3.80 -15.41
CA HIS A 790 -25.77 -4.50 -14.80
C HIS A 790 -24.66 -4.81 -15.80
N TRP A 791 -23.55 -5.34 -15.32
CA TRP A 791 -22.34 -5.57 -16.10
C TRP A 791 -21.96 -7.06 -16.14
N CYS A 792 -21.46 -7.51 -17.29
CA CYS A 792 -20.89 -8.85 -17.44
C CYS A 792 -19.65 -9.04 -16.56
N LEU A 793 -19.45 -10.26 -16.08
CA LEU A 793 -18.24 -10.72 -15.39
C LEU A 793 -17.61 -11.92 -16.12
N PRO A 794 -16.31 -11.87 -16.46
CA PRO A 794 -15.45 -10.68 -16.48
C PRO A 794 -15.96 -9.60 -17.45
N GLY A 795 -15.53 -8.35 -17.25
CA GLY A 795 -16.03 -7.24 -18.05
C GLY A 795 -15.61 -5.84 -17.59
N PRO A 796 -16.23 -4.77 -18.12
CA PRO A 796 -15.76 -3.39 -17.89
C PRO A 796 -15.81 -2.95 -16.43
N ILE A 797 -16.65 -3.60 -15.63
CA ILE A 797 -16.76 -3.37 -14.18
C ILE A 797 -15.49 -3.73 -13.42
N ASP A 798 -14.61 -4.58 -13.95
CA ASP A 798 -13.33 -4.92 -13.33
C ASP A 798 -12.44 -3.68 -13.16
N VAL A 799 -12.53 -2.70 -14.07
CA VAL A 799 -11.81 -1.42 -13.97
C VAL A 799 -12.24 -0.59 -12.75
N TRP A 800 -13.45 -0.80 -12.22
CA TRP A 800 -13.88 -0.11 -11.00
C TRP A 800 -13.02 -0.54 -9.81
N ASN A 801 -12.54 -1.79 -9.83
CA ASN A 801 -11.69 -2.34 -8.80
C ASN A 801 -10.22 -1.95 -8.99
N ASP A 802 -9.75 -1.74 -10.23
CA ASP A 802 -8.47 -1.08 -10.53
C ASP A 802 -8.43 0.36 -10.00
N LEU A 803 -9.52 1.12 -10.22
CA LEU A 803 -9.69 2.46 -9.67
C LEU A 803 -9.81 2.44 -8.15
N LEU A 804 -10.60 1.52 -7.59
CA LEU A 804 -10.79 1.35 -6.15
C LEU A 804 -9.45 1.17 -5.43
N ILE A 805 -8.63 0.21 -5.86
CA ILE A 805 -7.34 -0.04 -5.20
C ILE A 805 -6.41 1.17 -5.33
N SER A 806 -6.40 1.83 -6.49
CA SER A 806 -5.58 3.03 -6.72
C SER A 806 -6.00 4.22 -5.84
N VAL A 807 -7.27 4.31 -5.45
CA VAL A 807 -7.77 5.30 -4.49
C VAL A 807 -7.43 4.87 -3.06
N LEU A 808 -7.67 3.60 -2.72
CA LEU A 808 -7.51 3.09 -1.35
C LEU A 808 -6.05 3.04 -0.89
N LEU A 809 -5.09 2.78 -1.79
CA LEU A 809 -3.66 2.76 -1.48
C LEU A 809 -3.11 4.12 -1.00
N LYS A 810 -3.88 5.20 -1.12
CA LYS A 810 -3.56 6.51 -0.51
C LYS A 810 -3.80 6.53 1.00
N PHE A 811 -4.45 5.51 1.54
CA PHE A 811 -4.84 5.41 2.94
C PHE A 811 -4.27 4.17 3.65
N CYS A 812 -3.44 3.40 2.93
CA CYS A 812 -2.69 2.27 3.45
C CYS A 812 -1.25 2.72 3.71
#